data_AF-A0A1Y2D4N4-F1
#
_entry.id   AF-A0A1Y2D4N4-F1
#
_cell.length_a   1.000
_cell.length_b   1.000
_cell.length_c   1.000
_cell.angle_alpha   90.00
_cell.angle_beta   90.00
_cell.angle_gamma   90.00
#
_symmetry.space_group_name_H-M   'P 1'
#
loop_
_entity.id
_entity.type
_entity.pdbx_description
1 polymer ?
#
loop_
_entity_poly.entity_id
_entity_poly.type
_entity_poly.pdbx_seq_one_letter_code
_entity_poly.pdbx_strand_id
1 'polypeptide(L)'
;MINKFNNYSKENNLNITLHFNYYSRINSTNNVGDYESQLDILFNRHSQKYDIIFYDNIFSRRYGPHLLNLKELLPNEHINLYSDNILSKTSLYKDKLVGLPVIIDSTVLYYNHELLNKYNKTIPKTWDELLNTSKYILKEEHKANNTNVVGYNGLFSYTETGTCSIYEFIYSFRNSINEPFPEITSSEAIKALTMIKRIKDEISSDDIFQMDEQFTLDRIYEGNFIFLKLWYYAYIDQYKFTVLPGDKEGISGSIIGGYNVGINKYIDEAKRNAAITAYSYITSKEMQKDFVMDFGIVSGIFSLYNDEEICSKWDCSFFRNLQFTTRPTSKSNDYISYSKTIRDYVYQFLYGDKSESEVLNEIDNITKVFDLTLNTSDSIIILLLVILSIILSTIMLLSLTILYIKKYASDFKIFPKLFWFMVVFGSLLSIISPFLRLGEAKIIKCKIEPLLISIGFFFNYLSYIYMLIIYFPIKNKISQWVELHKHLFILLSIVVLALIISFDLVIPYDIDQIIVSNNKKYHKCVINNQFGHTIDYLKKAFYIIITIILNVAIFIEWNIKELNKETRLLIYEESENINKLLKIQRDVKESSYINSNSISSSSKENSNISYKILNLHFKETFNRRSSSDEEKAITISITISK
;
A
#
# COMPACT_ATOMS: atom_id res chain seq x y z
N MET A 1 41.40 -1.04 -4.75
CA MET A 1 40.52 -1.94 -5.51
C MET A 1 40.86 -2.05 -7.01
N ILE A 2 40.53 -1.07 -7.87
CA ILE A 2 40.63 -1.21 -9.35
C ILE A 2 42.05 -1.50 -9.83
N ASN A 3 43.03 -0.72 -9.36
CA ASN A 3 44.43 -0.95 -9.72
C ASN A 3 44.93 -2.33 -9.26
N LYS A 4 44.49 -2.79 -8.08
CA LYS A 4 44.80 -4.14 -7.58
C LYS A 4 44.24 -5.22 -8.51
N PHE A 5 42.97 -5.11 -8.91
CA PHE A 5 42.39 -6.05 -9.88
C PHE A 5 43.09 -6.02 -11.24
N ASN A 6 43.40 -4.84 -11.78
CA ASN A 6 44.07 -4.73 -13.07
C ASN A 6 45.51 -5.28 -13.03
N ASN A 7 46.20 -5.19 -11.90
CA ASN A 7 47.49 -5.84 -11.69
C ASN A 7 47.33 -7.37 -11.57
N TYR A 8 46.38 -7.82 -10.75
CA TYR A 8 46.02 -9.24 -10.64
C TYR A 8 45.69 -9.86 -12.01
N SER A 9 44.93 -9.14 -12.85
CA SER A 9 44.58 -9.55 -14.20
C SER A 9 45.81 -9.70 -15.12
N LYS A 10 46.78 -8.79 -15.01
CA LYS A 10 48.05 -8.89 -15.74
C LYS A 10 48.90 -10.06 -15.26
N GLU A 11 49.05 -10.22 -13.96
CA GLU A 11 49.84 -11.28 -13.33
C GLU A 11 49.29 -12.68 -13.67
N ASN A 12 47.97 -12.80 -13.81
CA ASN A 12 47.29 -14.06 -14.13
C ASN A 12 46.94 -14.20 -15.63
N ASN A 13 47.44 -13.31 -16.49
CA ASN A 13 47.19 -13.31 -17.94
C ASN A 13 45.70 -13.39 -18.34
N LEU A 14 44.82 -12.74 -17.57
CA LEU A 14 43.37 -12.80 -17.78
C LEU A 14 42.90 -11.93 -18.93
N ASN A 15 43.71 -10.95 -19.36
CA ASN A 15 43.38 -9.96 -20.39
C ASN A 15 42.07 -9.19 -20.12
N ILE A 16 41.77 -8.96 -18.83
CA ILE A 16 40.60 -8.18 -18.38
C ILE A 16 41.10 -6.82 -17.88
N THR A 17 40.48 -5.73 -18.32
CA THR A 17 40.70 -4.40 -17.75
C THR A 17 39.41 -3.87 -17.15
N LEU A 18 39.44 -3.56 -15.86
CA LEU A 18 38.34 -2.94 -15.15
C LEU A 18 38.51 -1.42 -15.15
N HIS A 19 37.46 -0.73 -15.60
CA HIS A 19 37.37 0.72 -15.58
C HIS A 19 36.35 1.17 -14.54
N PHE A 20 36.72 2.18 -13.74
CA PHE A 20 35.84 2.74 -12.72
C PHE A 20 35.25 4.06 -13.16
N ASN A 21 33.93 4.16 -13.07
CA ASN A 21 33.19 5.38 -13.31
C ASN A 21 32.73 5.92 -11.97
N TYR A 22 33.34 7.01 -11.53
CA TYR A 22 33.06 7.63 -10.24
C TYR A 22 32.16 8.85 -10.41
N TYR A 23 31.06 8.85 -9.67
CA TYR A 23 30.19 10.01 -9.52
C TYR A 23 30.44 10.62 -8.14
N SER A 24 30.97 11.84 -8.13
CA SER A 24 31.26 12.60 -6.91
C SER A 24 30.27 13.75 -6.74
N ARG A 25 30.25 14.37 -5.55
CA ARG A 25 29.53 15.63 -5.31
C ARG A 25 30.02 16.80 -6.20
N ILE A 26 31.19 16.67 -6.81
CA ILE A 26 31.78 17.67 -7.72
C ILE A 26 31.30 17.45 -9.16
N ASN A 27 30.97 16.20 -9.52
CA ASN A 27 30.59 15.79 -10.88
C ASN A 27 29.12 15.38 -11.04
N SER A 28 28.34 15.43 -9.96
CA SER A 28 26.92 15.07 -9.88
C SER A 28 26.23 16.01 -8.87
N THR A 29 24.95 16.32 -9.10
CA THR A 29 24.15 17.08 -8.14
C THR A 29 23.99 16.32 -6.82
N ASN A 30 23.79 17.08 -5.73
CA ASN A 30 23.99 16.70 -4.32
C ASN A 30 23.07 15.60 -3.75
N ASN A 31 22.34 14.84 -4.56
CA ASN A 31 21.36 13.90 -4.05
C ASN A 31 21.80 12.44 -4.29
N VAL A 32 21.81 11.60 -3.24
CA VAL A 32 21.90 10.13 -3.39
C VAL A 32 20.82 9.64 -4.36
N GLY A 33 19.65 10.32 -4.36
CA GLY A 33 18.59 10.12 -5.33
C GLY A 33 19.00 10.33 -6.79
N ASP A 34 20.06 11.08 -7.11
CA ASP A 34 20.47 11.33 -8.49
C ASP A 34 21.22 10.14 -9.10
N TYR A 35 22.10 9.49 -8.33
CA TYR A 35 22.73 8.24 -8.74
C TYR A 35 21.69 7.13 -8.92
N GLU A 36 20.78 7.01 -7.95
CA GLU A 36 19.72 6.00 -7.99
C GLU A 36 18.72 6.27 -9.12
N SER A 37 18.36 7.54 -9.36
CA SER A 37 17.54 7.94 -10.53
C SER A 37 18.26 7.65 -11.85
N GLN A 38 19.59 7.81 -11.90
CA GLN A 38 20.37 7.43 -13.08
C GLN A 38 20.34 5.91 -13.29
N LEU A 39 20.52 5.11 -12.24
CA LEU A 39 20.40 3.66 -12.31
C LEU A 39 18.99 3.25 -12.78
N ASP A 40 17.93 3.88 -12.26
CA ASP A 40 16.56 3.65 -12.73
C ASP A 40 16.42 3.90 -14.23
N ILE A 41 16.95 5.02 -14.75
CA ILE A 41 16.90 5.33 -16.19
C ILE A 41 17.69 4.29 -17.00
N LEU A 42 18.87 3.88 -16.53
CA LEU A 42 19.72 2.92 -17.22
C LEU A 42 19.07 1.53 -17.24
N PHE A 43 18.52 1.08 -16.12
CA PHE A 43 17.84 -0.20 -16.00
C PHE A 43 16.54 -0.24 -16.79
N ASN A 44 15.73 0.81 -16.78
CA ASN A 44 14.51 0.89 -17.59
C ASN A 44 14.80 0.85 -19.10
N ARG A 45 15.98 1.31 -19.52
CA ARG A 45 16.45 1.23 -20.92
C ARG A 45 17.21 -0.06 -21.24
N HIS A 46 17.33 -0.99 -20.30
CA HIS A 46 18.14 -2.20 -20.43
C HIS A 46 19.58 -1.88 -20.87
N SER A 47 20.15 -0.80 -20.35
CA SER A 47 21.44 -0.28 -20.77
C SER A 47 22.58 -1.25 -20.46
N GLN A 48 23.49 -1.42 -21.41
CA GLN A 48 24.72 -2.20 -21.28
C GLN A 48 25.94 -1.35 -20.88
N LYS A 49 25.70 -0.09 -20.46
CA LYS A 49 26.77 0.88 -20.21
C LYS A 49 27.73 0.46 -19.09
N TYR A 50 27.21 -0.20 -18.05
CA TYR A 50 27.98 -0.62 -16.87
C TYR A 50 27.80 -2.11 -16.63
N ASP A 51 28.92 -2.81 -16.42
CA ASP A 51 28.92 -4.26 -16.28
C ASP A 51 28.69 -4.71 -14.82
N ILE A 52 29.34 -4.00 -13.89
CA ILE A 52 29.25 -4.21 -12.44
C ILE A 52 28.71 -2.92 -11.82
N ILE A 53 27.72 -3.04 -10.94
CA ILE A 53 26.98 -1.91 -10.39
C ILE A 53 27.06 -1.94 -8.87
N PHE A 54 27.50 -0.83 -8.28
CA PHE A 54 27.39 -0.57 -6.84
C PHE A 54 26.06 0.12 -6.57
N TYR A 55 25.35 -0.24 -5.51
CA TYR A 55 24.07 0.38 -5.18
C TYR A 55 23.82 0.29 -3.67
N ASP A 56 23.07 1.24 -3.12
CA ASP A 56 22.69 1.19 -1.69
C ASP A 56 21.87 -0.07 -1.44
N ASN A 57 22.21 -0.80 -0.38
CA ASN A 57 21.60 -2.08 -0.07
C ASN A 57 20.07 -2.04 0.06
N ILE A 58 19.46 -0.88 0.36
CA ILE A 58 18.01 -0.73 0.46
C ILE A 58 17.31 -0.97 -0.88
N PHE A 59 18.04 -0.81 -1.99
CA PHE A 59 17.50 -0.96 -3.34
C PHE A 59 17.67 -2.36 -3.93
N SER A 60 18.14 -3.35 -3.16
CA SER A 60 18.20 -4.75 -3.64
C SER A 60 16.86 -5.26 -4.17
N ARG A 61 15.73 -4.86 -3.58
CA ARG A 61 14.40 -5.23 -4.11
C ARG A 61 14.04 -4.49 -5.41
N ARG A 62 14.47 -3.24 -5.54
CA ARG A 62 14.22 -2.37 -6.72
C ARG A 62 15.04 -2.84 -7.92
N TYR A 63 16.32 -3.14 -7.71
CA TYR A 63 17.25 -3.50 -8.79
C TYR A 63 17.41 -5.00 -9.01
N GLY A 64 16.98 -5.84 -8.07
CA GLY A 64 17.02 -7.29 -8.22
C GLY A 64 16.48 -7.86 -9.55
N PRO A 65 15.41 -7.31 -10.18
CA PRO A 65 14.98 -7.73 -11.51
C PRO A 65 16.03 -7.55 -12.63
N HIS A 66 16.95 -6.60 -12.45
CA HIS A 66 17.94 -6.15 -13.42
C HIS A 66 19.35 -6.70 -13.16
N LEU A 67 19.52 -7.49 -12.10
CA LEU A 67 20.80 -8.07 -11.69
C LEU A 67 20.80 -9.58 -11.89
N LEU A 68 21.98 -10.16 -12.14
CA LEU A 68 22.15 -11.61 -12.26
C LEU A 68 22.06 -12.30 -10.89
N ASN A 69 21.61 -13.56 -10.89
CA ASN A 69 21.57 -14.38 -9.68
C ASN A 69 22.96 -14.96 -9.38
N LEU A 70 23.62 -14.44 -8.35
CA LEU A 70 24.99 -14.79 -7.99
C LEU A 70 25.14 -16.23 -7.49
N LYS A 71 24.06 -16.84 -6.96
CA LYS A 71 24.05 -18.28 -6.60
C LYS A 71 24.30 -19.20 -7.80
N GLU A 72 23.99 -18.74 -9.00
CA GLU A 72 24.22 -19.51 -10.24
C GLU A 72 25.60 -19.24 -10.85
N LEU A 73 26.30 -18.18 -10.40
CA LEU A 73 27.52 -17.68 -11.02
C LEU A 73 28.78 -17.88 -10.17
N LEU A 74 28.63 -17.88 -8.84
CA LEU A 74 29.74 -17.95 -7.90
C LEU A 74 29.78 -19.31 -7.21
N PRO A 75 30.98 -19.84 -6.88
CA PRO A 75 31.10 -21.01 -6.02
C PRO A 75 30.45 -20.76 -4.66
N ASN A 76 29.80 -21.79 -4.10
CA ASN A 76 29.20 -21.71 -2.76
C ASN A 76 30.24 -21.32 -1.70
N GLU A 77 31.48 -21.78 -1.85
CA GLU A 77 32.60 -21.42 -0.96
C GLU A 77 32.81 -19.90 -0.87
N HIS A 78 32.64 -19.17 -1.97
CA HIS A 78 32.75 -17.72 -2.01
C HIS A 78 31.57 -17.03 -1.34
N ILE A 79 30.36 -17.50 -1.60
CA ILE A 79 29.14 -16.94 -0.98
C ILE A 79 29.17 -17.17 0.54
N ASN A 80 29.58 -18.36 0.98
CA ASN A 80 29.65 -18.76 2.38
C ASN A 80 30.72 -18.00 3.19
N LEU A 81 31.58 -17.20 2.55
CA LEU A 81 32.44 -16.25 3.26
C LEU A 81 31.62 -15.18 3.98
N TYR A 82 30.48 -14.81 3.40
CA TYR A 82 29.61 -13.76 3.90
C TYR A 82 28.57 -14.30 4.89
N SER A 83 28.23 -13.49 5.88
CA SER A 83 27.22 -13.84 6.89
C SER A 83 25.82 -13.98 6.27
N ASP A 84 25.20 -15.15 6.43
CA ASP A 84 23.81 -15.41 6.00
C ASP A 84 22.81 -14.42 6.59
N ASN A 85 23.05 -13.99 7.84
CA ASN A 85 22.25 -12.98 8.51
C ASN A 85 22.32 -11.63 7.80
N ILE A 86 23.48 -11.25 7.27
CA ILE A 86 23.63 -10.01 6.48
C ILE A 86 23.05 -10.19 5.08
N LEU A 87 23.38 -11.28 4.37
CA LEU A 87 22.93 -11.51 3.01
C LEU A 87 21.39 -11.53 2.91
N SER A 88 20.74 -12.22 3.84
CA SER A 88 19.26 -12.29 3.89
C SER A 88 18.60 -10.93 4.10
N LYS A 89 19.30 -10.00 4.75
CA LYS A 89 18.85 -8.65 5.08
C LYS A 89 19.11 -7.64 3.97
N THR A 90 20.23 -7.76 3.26
CA THR A 90 20.71 -6.71 2.35
C THR A 90 20.70 -7.09 0.89
N SER A 91 20.72 -8.38 0.54
CA SER A 91 21.25 -8.83 -0.76
C SER A 91 20.30 -9.72 -1.58
N LEU A 92 19.10 -10.00 -1.08
CA LEU A 92 18.14 -10.91 -1.72
C LEU A 92 17.00 -10.21 -2.46
N TYR A 93 16.60 -10.79 -3.60
CA TYR A 93 15.37 -10.47 -4.33
C TYR A 93 14.67 -11.76 -4.79
N LYS A 94 13.48 -12.06 -4.25
CA LYS A 94 12.70 -13.28 -4.59
C LYS A 94 13.60 -14.55 -4.62
N ASP A 95 14.32 -14.78 -3.53
CA ASP A 95 15.31 -15.86 -3.30
C ASP A 95 16.60 -15.84 -4.13
N LYS A 96 16.70 -14.91 -5.09
CA LYS A 96 17.93 -14.66 -5.85
C LYS A 96 18.90 -13.81 -5.03
N LEU A 97 20.16 -14.20 -5.02
CA LEU A 97 21.23 -13.38 -4.47
C LEU A 97 21.67 -12.41 -5.56
N VAL A 98 21.33 -11.13 -5.41
CA VAL A 98 21.51 -10.13 -6.47
C VAL A 98 22.70 -9.20 -6.23
N GLY A 99 23.28 -9.26 -5.04
CA GLY A 99 24.51 -8.56 -4.69
C GLY A 99 25.27 -9.24 -3.55
N LEU A 100 26.48 -8.77 -3.30
CA LEU A 100 27.25 -9.03 -2.08
C LEU A 100 27.66 -7.68 -1.49
N PRO A 101 27.67 -7.53 -0.16
CA PRO A 101 28.06 -6.27 0.47
C PRO A 101 29.57 -6.04 0.28
N VAL A 102 29.93 -4.88 -0.25
CA VAL A 102 31.34 -4.44 -0.30
C VAL A 102 31.66 -3.59 0.92
N ILE A 103 30.70 -2.79 1.36
CA ILE A 103 30.77 -1.95 2.55
C ILE A 103 29.49 -2.18 3.35
N ILE A 104 29.63 -2.46 4.63
CA ILE A 104 28.51 -2.43 5.59
C ILE A 104 28.68 -1.17 6.41
N ASP A 105 27.63 -0.35 6.45
CA ASP A 105 27.57 0.76 7.41
C ASP A 105 26.78 0.30 8.63
N SER A 106 27.27 0.69 9.80
CA SER A 106 26.64 0.44 11.09
C SER A 106 26.60 1.74 11.87
N THR A 107 25.52 1.98 12.61
CA THR A 107 25.46 3.10 13.56
C THR A 107 26.00 2.68 14.92
N VAL A 108 26.59 3.64 15.64
CA VAL A 108 27.27 3.43 16.92
C VAL A 108 26.96 4.56 17.88
N LEU A 109 27.19 4.31 19.17
CA LEU A 109 27.18 5.35 20.19
C LEU A 109 28.59 5.94 20.31
N TYR A 110 28.76 7.20 19.91
CA TYR A 110 29.91 8.00 20.27
C TYR A 110 29.69 8.65 21.63
N TYR A 111 30.72 8.68 22.46
CA TYR A 111 30.68 9.25 23.81
C TYR A 111 31.90 10.14 24.10
N ASN A 112 31.66 11.25 24.79
CA ASN A 112 32.72 12.14 25.21
C ASN A 112 33.40 11.56 26.46
N HIS A 113 34.52 10.88 26.22
CA HIS A 113 35.29 10.21 27.26
C HIS A 113 35.89 11.19 28.29
N GLU A 114 36.17 12.44 27.92
CA GLU A 114 36.66 13.46 28.86
C GLU A 114 35.57 13.87 29.85
N LEU A 115 34.33 14.10 29.38
CA LEU A 115 33.19 14.40 30.24
C LEU A 115 32.84 13.22 31.16
N LEU A 116 32.86 11.99 30.64
CA LEU A 116 32.63 10.81 31.48
C LEU A 116 33.70 10.67 32.57
N ASN A 117 34.98 10.86 32.23
CA ASN A 117 36.08 10.81 33.18
C ASN A 117 36.00 11.93 34.23
N LYS A 118 35.71 13.17 33.80
CA LYS A 118 35.54 14.35 34.67
C LYS A 118 34.51 14.11 35.78
N TYR A 119 33.44 13.40 35.46
CA TYR A 119 32.32 13.14 36.38
C TYR A 119 32.29 11.71 36.94
N ASN A 120 33.36 10.94 36.73
CA ASN A 120 33.49 9.54 37.18
C ASN A 120 32.28 8.67 36.77
N LYS A 121 31.91 8.75 35.48
CA LYS A 121 30.80 8.00 34.88
C LYS A 121 31.31 6.89 33.98
N THR A 122 30.57 5.79 33.98
CA THR A 122 30.83 4.66 33.08
C THR A 122 30.13 4.86 31.73
N ILE A 123 30.58 4.12 30.72
CA ILE A 123 29.90 4.04 29.43
C ILE A 123 28.52 3.39 29.65
N PRO A 124 27.42 4.01 29.18
CA PRO A 124 26.09 3.49 29.42
C PRO A 124 25.85 2.20 28.62
N LYS A 125 25.28 1.20 29.27
CA LYS A 125 24.87 -0.07 28.65
C LYS A 125 23.37 -0.14 28.38
N THR A 126 22.59 0.74 29.03
CA THR A 126 21.14 0.85 28.85
C THR A 126 20.70 2.27 28.54
N TRP A 127 19.52 2.43 27.93
CA TRP A 127 18.97 3.75 27.65
C TRP A 127 18.69 4.55 28.93
N ASP A 128 18.26 3.90 30.01
CA ASP A 128 18.09 4.58 31.31
C ASP A 128 19.43 5.04 31.90
N GLU A 129 20.52 4.26 31.76
CA GLU A 129 21.86 4.71 32.15
C GLU A 129 22.34 5.91 31.34
N LEU A 130 22.13 5.89 30.02
CA LEU A 130 22.46 7.01 29.13
C LEU A 130 21.70 8.26 29.56
N LEU A 131 20.38 8.13 29.79
CA LEU A 131 19.52 9.22 30.22
C LEU A 131 19.98 9.80 31.56
N ASN A 132 20.14 8.96 32.58
CA ASN A 132 20.53 9.39 33.92
C ASN A 132 21.93 10.01 33.96
N THR A 133 22.87 9.45 33.20
CA THR A 133 24.23 9.99 33.07
C THR A 133 24.21 11.37 32.41
N SER A 134 23.45 11.51 31.34
CA SER A 134 23.30 12.78 30.62
C SER A 134 22.68 13.86 31.51
N LYS A 135 21.59 13.55 32.23
CA LYS A 135 20.95 14.48 33.18
C LYS A 135 21.92 14.97 34.24
N TYR A 136 22.73 14.06 34.79
CA TYR A 136 23.73 14.41 35.79
C TYR A 136 24.80 15.35 35.22
N ILE A 137 25.41 15.00 34.08
CA ILE A 137 26.49 15.78 33.49
C ILE A 137 25.98 17.16 33.05
N LEU A 138 24.81 17.23 32.38
CA LEU A 138 24.19 18.50 31.98
C LEU A 138 23.97 19.43 33.19
N LYS A 139 23.48 18.87 34.30
CA LYS A 139 23.26 19.64 35.54
C LYS A 139 24.58 20.17 36.12
N GLU A 140 25.63 19.35 36.16
CA GLU A 140 26.92 19.77 36.72
C GLU A 140 27.68 20.73 35.80
N GLU A 141 27.60 20.57 34.48
CA GLU A 141 28.16 21.51 33.50
C GLU A 141 27.45 22.85 33.56
N HIS A 142 26.11 22.86 33.70
CA HIS A 142 25.36 24.09 33.91
C HIS A 142 25.75 24.82 35.20
N LYS A 143 25.99 24.10 36.30
CA LYS A 143 26.54 24.71 37.54
C LYS A 143 27.94 25.31 37.35
N ALA A 144 28.70 24.77 36.41
CA ALA A 144 30.02 25.27 36.02
C ALA A 144 29.95 26.36 34.92
N ASN A 145 28.76 26.89 34.63
CA ASN A 145 28.50 27.89 33.57
C ASN A 145 28.83 27.41 32.14
N ASN A 146 28.88 26.11 31.90
CA ASN A 146 28.97 25.55 30.55
C ASN A 146 27.58 25.13 30.05
N THR A 147 26.99 25.97 29.19
CA THR A 147 25.65 25.76 28.62
C THR A 147 25.67 25.18 27.22
N ASN A 148 26.86 24.92 26.66
CA ASN A 148 27.01 24.43 25.28
C ASN A 148 26.89 22.91 25.16
N VAL A 149 26.89 22.21 26.31
CA VAL A 149 26.86 20.75 26.35
C VAL A 149 25.51 20.22 25.92
N VAL A 150 25.51 19.26 25.00
CA VAL A 150 24.33 18.57 24.50
C VAL A 150 24.27 17.16 25.09
N GLY A 151 23.12 16.77 25.65
CA GLY A 151 22.91 15.45 26.24
C GLY A 151 23.07 14.31 25.25
N TYR A 152 22.23 14.32 24.22
CA TYR A 152 22.22 13.29 23.19
C TYR A 152 21.71 13.83 21.87
N ASN A 153 22.43 13.56 20.77
CA ASN A 153 21.89 13.68 19.42
C ASN A 153 21.69 12.29 18.81
N GLY A 154 20.42 11.93 18.59
CA GLY A 154 20.00 10.64 18.05
C GLY A 154 19.72 10.62 16.55
N LEU A 155 19.94 11.72 15.81
CA LEU A 155 19.59 11.86 14.39
C LEU A 155 18.09 11.65 14.10
N PHE A 156 17.20 12.19 14.93
CA PHE A 156 15.75 12.11 14.74
C PHE A 156 15.21 13.17 13.78
N SER A 157 15.96 13.50 12.72
CA SER A 157 15.55 14.44 11.68
C SER A 157 14.45 13.91 10.75
N TYR A 158 13.76 14.79 10.03
CA TYR A 158 12.76 14.41 9.00
C TYR A 158 13.34 13.70 7.76
N THR A 159 14.66 13.47 7.72
CA THR A 159 15.34 12.70 6.68
C THR A 159 15.30 11.19 6.97
N GLU A 160 15.87 10.38 6.07
CA GLU A 160 15.92 8.91 6.22
C GLU A 160 16.61 8.43 7.51
N THR A 161 17.53 9.23 8.05
CA THR A 161 18.23 8.91 9.31
C THR A 161 17.27 8.87 10.50
N GLY A 162 16.17 9.63 10.49
CA GLY A 162 15.14 9.57 11.52
C GLY A 162 14.46 8.21 11.59
N THR A 163 14.11 7.63 10.44
CA THR A 163 13.55 6.26 10.37
C THR A 163 14.54 5.24 10.90
N CYS A 164 15.82 5.40 10.55
CA CYS A 164 16.89 4.55 11.04
C CYS A 164 16.92 4.55 12.58
N SER A 165 16.95 5.73 13.18
CA SER A 165 16.97 5.88 14.64
C SER A 165 15.72 5.32 15.32
N ILE A 166 14.54 5.56 14.76
CA ILE A 166 13.28 4.99 15.29
C ILE A 166 13.34 3.45 15.30
N TYR A 167 13.76 2.83 14.20
CA TYR A 167 13.85 1.38 14.09
C TYR A 167 14.93 0.78 14.99
N GLU A 168 16.07 1.46 15.15
CA GLU A 168 17.13 1.03 16.07
C GLU A 168 16.65 1.03 17.52
N PHE A 169 15.95 2.09 17.94
CA PHE A 169 15.34 2.15 19.26
C PHE A 169 14.37 0.98 19.45
N ILE A 170 13.39 0.80 18.56
CA ILE A 170 12.43 -0.32 18.69
C ILE A 170 13.16 -1.68 18.76
N TYR A 171 14.16 -1.90 17.91
CA TYR A 171 14.94 -3.14 17.91
C TYR A 171 15.78 -3.32 19.19
N SER A 172 16.21 -2.26 19.84
CA SER A 172 16.98 -2.33 21.10
C SER A 172 16.13 -2.67 22.34
N PHE A 173 14.79 -2.72 22.20
CA PHE A 173 13.83 -3.09 23.26
C PHE A 173 13.37 -4.55 23.21
N ARG A 174 14.03 -5.39 22.40
CA ARG A 174 13.80 -6.85 22.39
C ARG A 174 14.14 -7.49 23.73
N ASN A 175 13.52 -8.63 24.03
CA ASN A 175 13.77 -9.34 25.28
C ASN A 175 15.07 -10.16 25.24
N SER A 176 15.55 -10.55 24.05
CA SER A 176 16.83 -11.24 23.86
C SER A 176 17.50 -10.91 22.51
N ILE A 177 18.81 -11.21 22.38
CA ILE A 177 19.62 -10.92 21.18
C ILE A 177 19.09 -11.64 19.94
N ASN A 178 18.51 -12.84 20.11
CA ASN A 178 18.05 -13.71 19.03
C ASN A 178 16.61 -13.43 18.59
N GLU A 179 15.89 -12.55 19.30
CA GLU A 179 14.53 -12.19 18.92
C GLU A 179 14.50 -11.35 17.63
N PRO A 180 13.46 -11.50 16.80
CA PRO A 180 13.28 -10.66 15.62
C PRO A 180 12.95 -9.22 16.02
N PHE A 181 12.83 -8.35 15.02
CA PHE A 181 12.30 -7.01 15.22
C PHE A 181 10.91 -7.08 15.88
N PRO A 182 10.64 -6.35 16.98
CA PRO A 182 9.34 -6.37 17.66
C PRO A 182 8.19 -5.99 16.73
N GLU A 183 7.01 -6.56 16.96
CA GLU A 183 5.82 -6.09 16.25
C GLU A 183 5.59 -4.59 16.54
N ILE A 184 5.19 -3.82 15.53
CA ILE A 184 5.15 -2.36 15.67
C ILE A 184 4.14 -1.89 16.72
N THR A 185 3.10 -2.68 17.01
CA THR A 185 2.09 -2.42 18.04
C THR A 185 2.40 -3.11 19.38
N SER A 186 3.59 -3.69 19.54
CA SER A 186 3.98 -4.41 20.75
C SER A 186 4.25 -3.49 21.95
N SER A 187 4.30 -4.08 23.14
CA SER A 187 4.67 -3.37 24.36
C SER A 187 6.12 -2.84 24.32
N GLU A 188 6.99 -3.55 23.61
CA GLU A 188 8.39 -3.22 23.36
C GLU A 188 8.50 -1.96 22.49
N ALA A 189 7.72 -1.88 21.41
CA ALA A 189 7.67 -0.70 20.56
C ALA A 189 7.11 0.53 21.30
N ILE A 190 6.07 0.33 22.13
CA ILE A 190 5.52 1.38 23.01
C ILE A 190 6.61 1.91 23.96
N LYS A 191 7.32 1.02 24.66
CA LYS A 191 8.42 1.40 25.57
C LYS A 191 9.54 2.15 24.83
N ALA A 192 9.90 1.71 23.63
CA ALA A 192 10.91 2.35 22.82
C ALA A 192 10.53 3.81 22.47
N LEU A 193 9.31 4.04 21.96
CA LEU A 193 8.85 5.40 21.66
C LEU A 193 8.77 6.27 22.91
N THR A 194 8.28 5.73 24.02
CA THR A 194 8.25 6.44 25.30
C THR A 194 9.66 6.82 25.77
N MET A 195 10.66 5.95 25.58
CA MET A 195 12.05 6.28 25.89
C MET A 195 12.60 7.38 24.97
N ILE A 196 12.29 7.35 23.67
CA ILE A 196 12.68 8.43 22.74
C ILE A 196 12.13 9.77 23.22
N LYS A 197 10.86 9.81 23.62
CA LYS A 197 10.21 11.02 24.15
C LYS A 197 10.86 11.50 25.45
N ARG A 198 11.16 10.59 26.38
CA ARG A 198 11.90 10.92 27.62
C ARG A 198 13.28 11.50 27.32
N ILE A 199 14.05 10.91 26.41
CA ILE A 199 15.37 11.41 26.01
C ILE A 199 15.24 12.82 25.41
N LYS A 200 14.29 13.02 24.50
CA LYS A 200 14.00 14.33 23.92
C LYS A 200 13.69 15.36 25.00
N ASP A 201 12.73 15.06 25.87
CA ASP A 201 12.16 16.03 26.81
C ASP A 201 13.07 16.30 28.03
N GLU A 202 13.87 15.32 28.45
CA GLU A 202 14.67 15.42 29.67
C GLU A 202 16.14 15.82 29.45
N ILE A 203 16.72 15.57 28.25
CA ILE A 203 18.16 15.82 27.98
C ILE A 203 18.49 16.47 26.63
N SER A 204 17.49 16.90 25.87
CA SER A 204 17.67 17.60 24.58
C SER A 204 16.77 18.82 24.45
N SER A 205 17.04 19.67 23.46
CA SER A 205 16.06 20.62 22.93
C SER A 205 15.38 20.05 21.68
N ASP A 206 14.20 20.57 21.36
CA ASP A 206 13.48 20.19 20.14
C ASP A 206 14.29 20.49 18.87
N ASP A 207 15.03 21.59 18.86
CA ASP A 207 15.89 21.97 17.75
C ASP A 207 17.01 20.94 17.55
N ILE A 208 17.78 20.64 18.59
CA ILE A 208 18.91 19.71 18.50
C ILE A 208 18.45 18.29 18.17
N PHE A 209 17.31 17.87 18.71
CA PHE A 209 16.80 16.52 18.49
C PHE A 209 16.40 16.26 17.02
N GLN A 210 16.01 17.32 16.30
CA GLN A 210 15.65 17.26 14.88
C GLN A 210 16.84 17.41 13.94
N MET A 211 18.05 17.64 14.46
CA MET A 211 19.22 17.85 13.63
C MET A 211 19.64 16.57 12.92
N ASP A 212 20.15 16.75 11.70
CA ASP A 212 20.55 15.67 10.83
C ASP A 212 22.03 15.31 10.98
N GLU A 213 22.46 14.39 10.13
CA GLU A 213 23.83 13.90 10.09
C GLU A 213 24.82 15.03 9.75
N GLN A 214 24.47 15.90 8.79
CA GLN A 214 25.37 16.97 8.35
C GLN A 214 25.62 17.97 9.49
N PHE A 215 24.57 18.40 10.18
CA PHE A 215 24.71 19.25 11.37
C PHE A 215 25.62 18.62 12.43
N THR A 216 25.47 17.31 12.63
CA THR A 216 26.24 16.57 13.64
C THR A 216 27.71 16.52 13.27
N LEU A 217 28.02 16.23 12.00
CA LEU A 217 29.39 16.19 11.47
C LEU A 217 30.05 17.56 11.52
N ASP A 218 29.33 18.63 11.20
CA ASP A 218 29.88 20.00 11.23
C ASP A 218 30.32 20.42 12.65
N ARG A 219 29.68 19.86 13.68
CA ARG A 219 29.95 20.18 15.09
C ARG A 219 30.72 19.11 15.86
N ILE A 220 31.06 17.99 15.23
CA ILE A 220 31.66 16.86 15.94
C ILE A 220 33.01 17.22 16.57
N TYR A 221 33.74 18.15 15.95
CA TYR A 221 35.04 18.61 16.46
C TYR A 221 34.93 19.60 17.62
N GLU A 222 33.72 20.10 17.94
CA GLU A 222 33.50 20.99 19.07
C GLU A 222 33.53 20.26 20.43
N GLY A 223 33.32 18.94 20.44
CA GLY A 223 33.35 18.13 21.68
C GLY A 223 32.16 18.34 22.62
N ASN A 224 31.11 19.02 22.18
CA ASN A 224 30.01 19.46 23.05
C ASN A 224 28.95 18.39 23.35
N PHE A 225 28.85 17.31 22.57
CA PHE A 225 27.90 16.22 22.86
C PHE A 225 28.45 15.33 23.97
N ILE A 226 27.63 14.95 24.95
CA ILE A 226 27.95 13.88 25.92
C ILE A 226 27.89 12.54 25.19
N PHE A 227 26.79 12.31 24.49
CA PHE A 227 26.55 11.15 23.65
C PHE A 227 26.02 11.59 22.29
N LEU A 228 26.36 10.86 21.23
CA LEU A 228 25.70 11.02 19.93
C LEU A 228 25.65 9.69 19.20
N LYS A 229 24.58 9.48 18.44
CA LYS A 229 24.46 8.35 17.52
C LYS A 229 24.85 8.81 16.13
N LEU A 230 25.75 8.07 15.48
CA LEU A 230 26.23 8.38 14.13
C LEU A 230 26.63 7.09 13.42
N TRP A 231 26.79 7.13 12.10
CA TRP A 231 27.46 6.06 11.36
C TRP A 231 28.89 5.87 11.89
N TYR A 232 29.37 4.63 11.81
CA TYR A 232 30.73 4.30 12.21
C TYR A 232 31.74 4.94 11.24
N TYR A 233 32.49 5.89 11.79
CA TYR A 233 33.70 6.45 11.20
C TYR A 233 34.90 6.06 12.06
N ALA A 234 35.90 5.45 11.41
CA ALA A 234 37.10 4.97 12.08
C ALA A 234 37.97 6.10 12.67
N TYR A 235 37.84 7.33 12.17
CA TYR A 235 38.71 8.46 12.48
C TYR A 235 37.91 9.65 13.03
N ILE A 236 37.46 9.56 14.28
CA ILE A 236 36.91 10.69 15.06
C ILE A 236 37.69 10.75 16.38
N ASP A 237 38.61 11.71 16.50
CA ASP A 237 39.55 11.75 17.62
C ASP A 237 38.92 12.30 18.92
N GLN A 238 37.88 13.14 18.80
CA GLN A 238 37.22 13.80 19.94
C GLN A 238 36.36 12.82 20.76
N TYR A 239 35.96 11.70 20.16
CA TYR A 239 35.00 10.77 20.74
C TYR A 239 35.53 9.35 20.70
N LYS A 240 35.17 8.58 21.73
CA LYS A 240 35.28 7.11 21.65
C LYS A 240 33.92 6.55 21.27
N PHE A 241 33.88 5.31 20.80
CA PHE A 241 32.63 4.68 20.35
C PHE A 241 32.40 3.33 21.03
N THR A 242 31.14 2.92 21.06
CA THR A 242 30.67 1.60 21.49
C THR A 242 29.37 1.24 20.75
N VAL A 243 28.86 0.04 20.96
CA VAL A 243 27.51 -0.35 20.48
C VAL A 243 26.43 0.52 21.14
N LEU A 244 25.33 0.76 20.43
CA LEU A 244 24.18 1.48 21.01
C LEU A 244 23.62 0.73 22.24
N PRO A 245 23.12 1.43 23.26
CA PRO A 245 22.51 0.78 24.41
C PRO A 245 21.16 0.16 24.05
N GLY A 246 20.64 -0.69 24.94
CA GLY A 246 19.31 -1.27 24.83
C GLY A 246 18.44 -1.04 26.07
N ASP A 247 17.28 -1.68 26.09
CA ASP A 247 16.42 -1.74 27.30
C ASP A 247 17.12 -2.51 28.43
N LYS A 248 17.92 -3.51 28.07
CA LYS A 248 18.68 -4.37 28.99
C LYS A 248 20.13 -4.45 28.56
N GLU A 249 21.03 -4.62 29.53
CA GLU A 249 22.45 -4.83 29.26
C GLU A 249 22.65 -6.00 28.29
N GLY A 250 23.52 -5.80 27.30
CA GLY A 250 23.81 -6.79 26.26
C GLY A 250 22.82 -6.81 25.09
N ILE A 251 21.70 -6.07 25.16
CA ILE A 251 20.81 -5.84 24.01
C ILE A 251 21.21 -4.54 23.32
N SER A 252 21.26 -4.56 21.99
CA SER A 252 21.60 -3.40 21.17
C SER A 252 20.85 -3.42 19.85
N GLY A 253 20.96 -2.34 19.08
CA GLY A 253 20.44 -2.26 17.72
C GLY A 253 21.23 -1.29 16.87
N SER A 254 21.75 -1.78 15.74
CA SER A 254 22.45 -0.98 14.74
C SER A 254 21.84 -1.25 13.38
N ILE A 255 21.34 -0.22 12.70
CA ILE A 255 20.74 -0.41 11.38
C ILE A 255 21.84 -0.65 10.35
N ILE A 256 21.59 -1.59 9.45
CA ILE A 256 22.50 -1.86 8.33
C ILE A 256 22.30 -0.80 7.24
N GLY A 257 23.39 -0.14 6.87
CA GLY A 257 23.54 0.64 5.64
C GLY A 257 24.67 0.09 4.77
N GLY A 258 25.17 0.90 3.85
CA GLY A 258 26.28 0.54 2.98
C GLY A 258 25.86 0.05 1.60
N TYR A 259 26.86 -0.40 0.85
CA TYR A 259 26.76 -0.63 -0.58
C TYR A 259 26.98 -2.09 -0.94
N ASN A 260 26.04 -2.61 -1.73
CA ASN A 260 26.18 -3.89 -2.40
C ASN A 260 26.79 -3.69 -3.79
N VAL A 261 27.40 -4.75 -4.30
CA VAL A 261 27.81 -4.84 -5.70
C VAL A 261 27.04 -5.97 -6.38
N GLY A 262 26.50 -5.71 -7.57
CA GLY A 262 25.78 -6.67 -8.42
C GLY A 262 26.30 -6.67 -9.86
N ILE A 263 25.98 -7.73 -10.62
CA ILE A 263 26.32 -7.83 -12.04
C ILE A 263 25.08 -7.50 -12.88
N ASN A 264 25.22 -6.55 -13.80
CA ASN A 264 24.14 -6.12 -14.68
C ASN A 264 23.70 -7.28 -15.60
N LYS A 265 22.40 -7.61 -15.58
CA LYS A 265 21.82 -8.68 -16.39
C LYS A 265 21.89 -8.43 -17.89
N TYR A 266 21.97 -7.17 -18.31
CA TYR A 266 21.87 -6.77 -19.71
C TYR A 266 23.21 -6.79 -20.47
N ILE A 267 24.33 -7.04 -19.78
CA ILE A 267 25.66 -7.05 -20.39
C ILE A 267 25.75 -8.07 -21.52
N ASP A 268 26.63 -7.79 -22.48
CA ASP A 268 26.99 -8.71 -23.53
C ASP A 268 27.51 -10.03 -22.92
N GLU A 269 27.07 -11.15 -23.49
CA GLU A 269 27.48 -12.49 -23.08
C GLU A 269 29.01 -12.64 -23.17
N ALA A 270 29.64 -12.02 -24.17
CA ALA A 270 31.10 -12.01 -24.33
C ALA A 270 31.84 -11.39 -23.14
N LYS A 271 31.21 -10.46 -22.40
CA LYS A 271 31.80 -9.81 -21.22
C LYS A 271 31.50 -10.53 -19.90
N ARG A 272 30.57 -11.49 -19.90
CA ARG A 272 30.02 -12.07 -18.68
C ARG A 272 31.09 -12.75 -17.82
N ASN A 273 31.96 -13.55 -18.42
CA ASN A 273 33.04 -14.23 -17.68
C ASN A 273 34.05 -13.23 -17.08
N ALA A 274 34.34 -12.16 -17.82
CA ALA A 274 35.22 -11.09 -17.32
C ALA A 274 34.59 -10.34 -16.15
N ALA A 275 33.29 -10.02 -16.24
CA ALA A 275 32.54 -9.39 -15.15
C ALA A 275 32.48 -10.28 -13.90
N ILE A 276 32.21 -11.58 -14.06
CA ILE A 276 32.21 -12.55 -12.94
C ILE A 276 33.60 -12.62 -12.29
N THR A 277 34.67 -12.68 -13.09
CA THR A 277 36.04 -12.73 -12.56
C THR A 277 36.39 -11.48 -11.76
N ALA A 278 36.08 -10.29 -12.29
CA ALA A 278 36.28 -9.03 -11.58
C ALA A 278 35.42 -8.93 -10.32
N TYR A 279 34.16 -9.38 -10.40
CA TYR A 279 33.22 -9.42 -9.28
C TYR A 279 33.75 -10.30 -8.13
N SER A 280 34.18 -11.52 -8.43
CA SER A 280 34.76 -12.45 -7.45
C SER A 280 35.97 -11.86 -6.76
N TYR A 281 36.83 -11.15 -7.49
CA TYR A 281 38.00 -10.49 -6.91
C TYR A 281 37.60 -9.33 -5.97
N ILE A 282 36.68 -8.46 -6.39
CA ILE A 282 36.18 -7.32 -5.59
C ILE A 282 35.54 -7.79 -4.27
N THR A 283 34.86 -8.94 -4.31
CA THR A 283 34.14 -9.53 -3.16
C THR A 283 34.96 -10.63 -2.46
N SER A 284 36.26 -10.72 -2.76
CA SER A 284 37.14 -11.70 -2.13
C SER A 284 37.47 -11.35 -0.68
N LYS A 285 37.81 -12.37 0.11
CA LYS A 285 38.29 -12.16 1.49
C LYS A 285 39.54 -11.27 1.56
N GLU A 286 40.43 -11.36 0.58
CA GLU A 286 41.64 -10.54 0.49
C GLU A 286 41.29 -9.06 0.30
N MET A 287 40.45 -8.74 -0.69
CA MET A 287 40.00 -7.36 -0.93
C MET A 287 39.22 -6.80 0.26
N GLN A 288 38.39 -7.62 0.91
CA GLN A 288 37.67 -7.23 2.12
C GLN A 288 38.64 -7.00 3.30
N LYS A 289 39.69 -7.82 3.46
CA LYS A 289 40.74 -7.60 4.45
C LYS A 289 41.45 -6.26 4.21
N ASP A 290 41.81 -5.95 2.96
CA ASP A 290 42.40 -4.66 2.60
C ASP A 290 41.49 -3.50 3.01
N PHE A 291 40.19 -3.58 2.72
CA PHE A 291 39.28 -2.50 3.07
C PHE A 291 39.16 -2.30 4.58
N VAL A 292 39.06 -3.39 5.35
CA VAL A 292 39.06 -3.32 6.81
C VAL A 292 40.38 -2.73 7.30
N MET A 293 41.52 -3.21 6.82
CA MET A 293 42.84 -2.74 7.25
C MET A 293 43.06 -1.26 6.93
N ASP A 294 42.75 -0.83 5.71
CA ASP A 294 43.08 0.52 5.25
C ASP A 294 42.09 1.58 5.74
N PHE A 295 40.79 1.25 5.80
CA PHE A 295 39.73 2.21 6.04
C PHE A 295 38.90 1.95 7.31
N GLY A 296 39.10 0.81 7.96
CA GLY A 296 38.33 0.42 9.15
C GLY A 296 36.87 0.07 8.87
N ILE A 297 36.45 -0.08 7.61
CA ILE A 297 35.04 -0.32 7.28
C ILE A 297 34.56 -1.67 7.83
N VAL A 298 33.24 -1.80 8.06
CA VAL A 298 32.63 -3.07 8.47
C VAL A 298 32.50 -3.99 7.25
N SER A 299 32.98 -5.23 7.37
CA SER A 299 32.91 -6.26 6.36
C SER A 299 31.78 -7.25 6.63
N GLY A 300 31.17 -7.76 5.57
CA GLY A 300 30.23 -8.88 5.66
C GLY A 300 30.90 -10.24 5.91
N ILE A 301 32.24 -10.31 5.84
CA ILE A 301 33.02 -11.53 6.07
C ILE A 301 33.49 -11.55 7.53
N PHE A 302 32.68 -12.12 8.41
CA PHE A 302 32.94 -12.09 9.87
C PHE A 302 34.20 -12.84 10.30
N SER A 303 34.67 -13.79 9.49
CA SER A 303 35.94 -14.48 9.76
C SER A 303 37.16 -13.55 9.76
N LEU A 304 37.04 -12.35 9.18
CA LEU A 304 38.08 -11.30 9.25
C LEU A 304 38.24 -10.76 10.67
N TYR A 305 37.20 -10.79 11.50
CA TYR A 305 37.27 -10.35 12.89
C TYR A 305 37.91 -11.37 13.84
N ASN A 306 38.46 -12.46 13.30
CA ASN A 306 39.30 -13.41 14.02
C ASN A 306 40.77 -13.32 13.57
N ASP A 307 41.09 -12.45 12.61
CA ASP A 307 42.43 -12.25 12.09
C ASP A 307 43.23 -11.34 13.06
N GLU A 308 44.36 -11.84 13.56
CA GLU A 308 45.19 -11.13 14.54
C GLU A 308 45.69 -9.78 14.01
N GLU A 309 45.96 -9.68 12.70
CA GLU A 309 46.44 -8.44 12.09
C GLU A 309 45.35 -7.37 12.13
N ILE A 310 44.10 -7.74 11.78
CA ILE A 310 42.95 -6.83 11.89
C ILE A 310 42.73 -6.43 13.34
N CYS A 311 42.74 -7.40 14.26
CA CYS A 311 42.44 -7.14 15.66
C CYS A 311 43.56 -6.40 16.41
N SER A 312 44.77 -6.35 15.85
CA SER A 312 45.86 -5.50 16.34
C SER A 312 45.64 -4.02 16.03
N LYS A 313 44.92 -3.72 14.94
CA LYS A 313 44.65 -2.35 14.48
C LYS A 313 43.28 -1.85 14.90
N TRP A 314 42.27 -2.72 14.89
CA TRP A 314 40.88 -2.36 15.10
C TRP A 314 40.23 -3.18 16.22
N ASP A 315 39.21 -2.62 16.85
CA ASP A 315 38.45 -3.32 17.89
C ASP A 315 37.53 -4.39 17.27
N CYS A 316 38.09 -5.58 17.05
CA CYS A 316 37.33 -6.75 16.61
C CYS A 316 36.24 -7.17 17.61
N SER A 317 36.41 -6.88 18.91
CA SER A 317 35.38 -7.20 19.90
C SER A 317 34.13 -6.39 19.65
N PHE A 318 34.29 -5.09 19.40
CA PHE A 318 33.21 -4.21 18.98
C PHE A 318 32.51 -4.73 17.71
N PHE A 319 33.25 -5.03 16.64
CA PHE A 319 32.64 -5.50 15.38
C PHE A 319 31.86 -6.82 15.53
N ARG A 320 32.36 -7.76 16.34
CA ARG A 320 31.66 -9.03 16.61
C ARG A 320 30.38 -8.85 17.42
N ASN A 321 30.29 -7.78 18.21
CA ASN A 321 29.14 -7.52 19.09
C ASN A 321 28.06 -6.63 18.44
N LEU A 322 28.24 -6.21 17.18
CA LEU A 322 27.23 -5.44 16.45
C LEU A 322 25.93 -6.25 16.25
N GLN A 323 24.81 -5.72 16.72
CA GLN A 323 23.49 -6.34 16.58
C GLN A 323 22.69 -5.66 15.48
N PHE A 324 22.71 -6.27 14.31
CA PHE A 324 22.19 -5.66 13.10
C PHE A 324 20.67 -5.78 12.91
N THR A 325 20.02 -4.66 12.61
CA THR A 325 18.63 -4.56 12.15
C THR A 325 18.54 -3.95 10.75
N THR A 326 17.39 -4.06 10.09
CA THR A 326 17.17 -3.56 8.72
C THR A 326 16.09 -2.50 8.68
N ARG A 327 16.24 -1.59 7.73
CA ARG A 327 15.15 -0.74 7.25
C ARG A 327 13.98 -1.60 6.72
N PRO A 328 12.71 -1.16 6.89
CA PRO A 328 11.52 -1.93 6.50
C PRO A 328 11.24 -1.88 4.98
N THR A 329 12.25 -2.05 4.14
CA THR A 329 12.13 -2.03 2.66
C THR A 329 11.24 -3.13 2.11
N SER A 330 10.96 -4.16 2.91
CA SER A 330 10.05 -5.24 2.58
C SER A 330 8.57 -4.84 2.62
N LYS A 331 8.22 -3.81 3.41
CA LYS A 331 6.83 -3.44 3.77
C LYS A 331 6.08 -2.65 2.70
N SER A 332 6.78 -2.02 1.76
CA SER A 332 6.19 -1.22 0.69
C SER A 332 7.03 -1.32 -0.59
N ASN A 333 6.37 -1.23 -1.75
CA ASN A 333 7.06 -1.08 -3.04
C ASN A 333 7.63 0.34 -3.20
N ASP A 334 6.98 1.33 -2.60
CA ASP A 334 7.49 2.69 -2.44
C ASP A 334 8.01 2.86 -1.01
N TYR A 335 9.26 2.45 -0.80
CA TYR A 335 9.93 2.57 0.49
C TYR A 335 10.11 4.03 0.93
N ILE A 336 10.40 4.93 -0.02
CA ILE A 336 10.70 6.33 0.29
C ILE A 336 9.48 7.00 0.89
N SER A 337 8.31 6.85 0.25
CA SER A 337 7.06 7.36 0.81
C SER A 337 6.71 6.68 2.14
N TYR A 338 6.88 5.36 2.24
CA TYR A 338 6.60 4.61 3.47
C TYR A 338 7.44 5.10 4.65
N SER A 339 8.74 5.27 4.43
CA SER A 339 9.70 5.76 5.43
C SER A 339 9.34 7.17 5.90
N LYS A 340 8.98 8.06 4.97
CA LYS A 340 8.50 9.41 5.31
C LYS A 340 7.23 9.36 6.18
N THR A 341 6.25 8.55 5.81
CA THR A 341 4.99 8.43 6.57
C THR A 341 5.21 7.91 8.00
N ILE A 342 6.14 6.96 8.20
CA ILE A 342 6.50 6.50 9.56
C ILE A 342 7.00 7.67 10.41
N ARG A 343 7.92 8.47 9.87
CA ARG A 343 8.46 9.64 10.57
C ARG A 343 7.37 10.65 10.90
N ASP A 344 6.52 10.96 9.92
CA ASP A 344 5.41 11.90 10.11
C ASP A 344 4.47 11.46 11.26
N TYR A 345 4.20 10.16 11.42
CA TYR A 345 3.41 9.64 12.53
C TYR A 345 4.16 9.67 13.86
N VAL A 346 5.40 9.20 13.92
CA VAL A 346 6.18 9.23 15.17
C VAL A 346 6.38 10.67 15.67
N TYR A 347 6.56 11.63 14.77
CA TYR A 347 6.73 13.04 15.13
C TYR A 347 5.43 13.72 15.60
N GLN A 348 4.25 13.22 15.20
CA GLN A 348 3.00 13.64 15.83
C GLN A 348 2.91 13.21 17.30
N PHE A 349 3.62 12.15 17.72
CA PHE A 349 3.75 11.78 19.13
C PHE A 349 4.88 12.55 19.84
N LEU A 350 6.02 12.75 19.18
CA LEU A 350 7.16 13.45 19.79
C LEU A 350 6.93 14.96 19.97
N TYR A 351 6.26 15.61 19.02
CA TYR A 351 6.07 17.06 18.98
C TYR A 351 4.60 17.50 18.98
N GLY A 352 3.66 16.56 18.87
CA GLY A 352 2.22 16.83 18.90
C GLY A 352 1.51 16.11 20.04
N ASP A 353 0.18 16.02 19.92
CA ASP A 353 -0.70 15.55 20.98
C ASP A 353 -1.12 14.06 20.84
N LYS A 354 -0.62 13.36 19.82
CA LYS A 354 -0.97 11.94 19.63
C LYS A 354 -0.30 11.07 20.67
N SER A 355 -0.96 9.97 21.03
CA SER A 355 -0.37 8.94 21.90
C SER A 355 0.52 7.96 21.10
N GLU A 356 1.47 7.33 21.79
CA GLU A 356 2.36 6.32 21.20
C GLU A 356 1.57 5.12 20.63
N SER A 357 0.49 4.71 21.31
CA SER A 357 -0.38 3.63 20.83
C SER A 357 -1.13 4.01 19.55
N GLU A 358 -1.60 5.25 19.46
CA GLU A 358 -2.29 5.75 18.26
C GLU A 358 -1.36 5.76 17.04
N VAL A 359 -0.15 6.34 17.18
CA VAL A 359 0.80 6.44 16.06
C VAL A 359 1.33 5.07 15.61
N LEU A 360 1.57 4.13 16.55
CA LEU A 360 2.01 2.78 16.20
C LEU A 360 0.90 1.99 15.47
N ASN A 361 -0.35 2.17 15.86
CA ASN A 361 -1.50 1.61 15.13
C ASN A 361 -1.64 2.22 13.73
N GLU A 362 -1.43 3.53 13.58
CA GLU A 362 -1.42 4.17 12.26
C GLU A 362 -0.31 3.63 11.37
N ILE A 363 0.90 3.42 11.90
CA ILE A 363 2.02 2.82 11.17
C ILE A 363 1.71 1.39 10.72
N ASP A 364 1.13 0.58 11.61
CA ASP A 364 0.71 -0.79 11.31
C ASP A 364 -0.31 -0.83 10.16
N ASN A 365 -1.27 0.10 10.20
CA ASN A 365 -2.33 0.24 9.19
C ASN A 365 -1.81 0.60 7.79
N ILE A 366 -0.62 1.19 7.64
CA ILE A 366 -0.03 1.50 6.32
C ILE A 366 0.21 0.21 5.50
N THR A 367 0.53 -0.90 6.20
CA THR A 367 0.91 -2.17 5.56
C THR A 367 -0.24 -3.17 5.49
N LYS A 368 -1.27 -2.98 6.34
CA LYS A 368 -2.46 -3.84 6.35
C LYS A 368 -3.35 -3.53 5.15
N VAL A 369 -3.80 -4.60 4.51
CA VAL A 369 -4.91 -4.55 3.55
C VAL A 369 -6.17 -4.94 4.30
N PHE A 370 -7.15 -4.05 4.31
CA PHE A 370 -8.42 -4.23 4.97
C PHE A 370 -9.42 -4.83 3.97
N ASP A 371 -10.16 -5.82 4.45
CA ASP A 371 -11.35 -6.31 3.75
C ASP A 371 -12.59 -5.58 4.27
N LEU A 372 -13.60 -5.42 3.42
CA LEU A 372 -14.87 -4.85 3.84
C LEU A 372 -15.64 -5.90 4.65
N THR A 373 -15.78 -5.70 5.97
CA THR A 373 -16.51 -6.62 6.83
C THR A 373 -17.86 -6.04 7.29
N LEU A 374 -18.69 -6.91 7.87
CA LEU A 374 -19.94 -6.52 8.53
C LEU A 374 -19.74 -6.09 9.99
N ASN A 375 -18.49 -6.08 10.48
CA ASN A 375 -18.23 -5.73 11.86
C ASN A 375 -18.51 -4.25 12.10
N THR A 376 -19.20 -3.96 13.20
CA THR A 376 -19.56 -2.61 13.61
C THR A 376 -18.32 -1.75 13.96
N SER A 377 -17.19 -2.39 14.26
CA SER A 377 -15.89 -1.74 14.45
C SER A 377 -15.36 -1.07 13.18
N ASP A 378 -15.73 -1.61 12.01
CA ASP A 378 -15.15 -1.19 10.73
C ASP A 378 -16.05 -0.16 10.05
N SER A 379 -17.37 -0.44 9.97
CA SER A 379 -18.35 0.52 9.47
C SER A 379 -19.79 0.15 9.81
N ILE A 380 -20.41 0.91 10.73
CA ILE A 380 -21.85 0.82 11.03
C ILE A 380 -22.71 1.05 9.77
N ILE A 381 -22.23 1.88 8.83
CA ILE A 381 -22.95 2.20 7.60
C ILE A 381 -23.15 0.94 6.74
N ILE A 382 -22.13 0.10 6.58
CA ILE A 382 -22.23 -1.11 5.76
C ILE A 382 -23.30 -2.06 6.33
N LEU A 383 -23.31 -2.25 7.65
CA LEU A 383 -24.31 -3.08 8.33
C LEU A 383 -25.74 -2.56 8.09
N LEU A 384 -25.95 -1.24 8.24
CA LEU A 384 -27.26 -0.62 7.98
C LEU A 384 -27.72 -0.82 6.53
N LEU A 385 -26.80 -0.75 5.56
CA LEU A 385 -27.12 -0.96 4.15
C LEU A 385 -27.50 -2.42 3.86
N VAL A 386 -26.85 -3.39 4.50
CA VAL A 386 -27.23 -4.80 4.39
C VAL A 386 -28.61 -5.05 4.98
N ILE A 387 -28.89 -4.52 6.18
CA ILE A 387 -30.21 -4.65 6.80
C ILE A 387 -31.30 -4.06 5.90
N LEU A 388 -31.07 -2.86 5.35
CA LEU A 388 -31.99 -2.22 4.42
C LEU A 388 -32.22 -3.10 3.17
N SER A 389 -31.16 -3.67 2.60
CA SER A 389 -31.27 -4.54 1.42
C SER A 389 -32.10 -5.79 1.68
N ILE A 390 -32.00 -6.38 2.87
CA ILE A 390 -32.77 -7.55 3.30
C ILE A 390 -34.25 -7.18 3.46
N ILE A 391 -34.54 -6.03 4.09
CA ILE A 391 -35.91 -5.54 4.26
C ILE A 391 -36.56 -5.34 2.89
N LEU A 392 -35.90 -4.61 1.98
CA LEU A 392 -36.42 -4.37 0.64
C LEU A 392 -36.64 -5.67 -0.14
N SER A 393 -35.67 -6.59 -0.10
CA SER A 393 -35.77 -7.89 -0.76
C SER A 393 -36.96 -8.70 -0.25
N THR A 394 -37.18 -8.68 1.07
CA THR A 394 -38.32 -9.36 1.71
C THR A 394 -39.63 -8.77 1.23
N ILE A 395 -39.73 -7.44 1.17
CA ILE A 395 -40.96 -6.79 0.75
C ILE A 395 -41.25 -7.05 -0.74
N MET A 396 -40.22 -7.05 -1.59
CA MET A 396 -40.36 -7.40 -3.01
C MET A 396 -40.82 -8.85 -3.23
N LEU A 397 -40.35 -9.79 -2.41
CA LEU A 397 -40.83 -11.16 -2.45
C LEU A 397 -42.29 -11.27 -1.98
N LEU A 398 -42.66 -10.53 -0.93
CA LEU A 398 -44.04 -10.49 -0.44
C LEU A 398 -44.99 -9.85 -1.45
N SER A 399 -44.56 -8.86 -2.24
CA SER A 399 -45.41 -8.21 -3.24
C SER A 399 -45.89 -9.17 -4.34
N LEU A 400 -45.13 -10.23 -4.64
CA LEU A 400 -45.54 -11.28 -5.58
C LEU A 400 -46.80 -12.03 -5.15
N THR A 401 -47.11 -12.06 -3.84
CA THR A 401 -48.34 -12.69 -3.33
C THR A 401 -49.60 -11.93 -3.75
N ILE A 402 -49.49 -10.60 -3.96
CA ILE A 402 -50.59 -9.73 -4.37
C ILE A 402 -51.13 -10.13 -5.74
N LEU A 403 -50.28 -10.66 -6.62
CA LEU A 403 -50.64 -11.16 -7.96
C LEU A 403 -51.67 -12.31 -7.96
N TYR A 404 -51.91 -12.92 -6.79
CA TYR A 404 -52.87 -14.03 -6.63
C TYR A 404 -54.16 -13.61 -5.90
N ILE A 405 -54.23 -12.37 -5.40
CA ILE A 405 -55.41 -11.86 -4.70
C ILE A 405 -56.43 -11.36 -5.74
N LYS A 406 -57.60 -12.02 -5.82
CA LYS A 406 -58.66 -11.70 -6.80
C LYS A 406 -59.07 -10.22 -6.80
N LYS A 407 -59.04 -9.57 -5.64
CA LYS A 407 -59.41 -8.15 -5.47
C LYS A 407 -58.57 -7.19 -6.32
N TYR A 408 -57.28 -7.50 -6.53
CA TYR A 408 -56.33 -6.64 -7.24
C TYR A 408 -56.03 -7.16 -8.65
N ALA A 409 -56.72 -8.20 -9.12
CA ALA A 409 -56.46 -8.82 -10.42
C ALA A 409 -56.74 -7.89 -11.62
N SER A 410 -57.55 -6.83 -11.43
CA SER A 410 -57.78 -5.80 -12.45
C SER A 410 -56.57 -4.93 -12.71
N ASP A 411 -55.74 -4.73 -11.69
CA ASP A 411 -54.69 -3.71 -11.68
C ASP A 411 -53.36 -4.28 -12.21
N PHE A 412 -53.23 -5.62 -12.25
CA PHE A 412 -52.07 -6.34 -12.80
C PHE A 412 -52.30 -6.96 -14.20
N LYS A 413 -53.29 -6.47 -14.96
CA LYS A 413 -53.62 -7.01 -16.30
C LYS A 413 -52.54 -6.82 -17.36
N ILE A 414 -51.63 -5.87 -17.14
CA ILE A 414 -50.63 -5.42 -18.11
C ILE A 414 -49.53 -6.46 -18.34
N PHE A 415 -49.11 -7.15 -17.28
CA PHE A 415 -48.11 -8.20 -17.37
C PHE A 415 -48.71 -9.57 -17.04
N PRO A 416 -48.44 -10.59 -17.86
CA PRO A 416 -48.57 -11.96 -17.39
C PRO A 416 -47.71 -12.18 -16.13
N LYS A 417 -48.25 -12.90 -15.14
CA LYS A 417 -47.59 -13.13 -13.84
C LYS A 417 -46.10 -13.47 -13.93
N LEU A 418 -45.70 -14.29 -14.91
CA LEU A 418 -44.30 -14.68 -15.15
C LEU A 418 -43.34 -13.49 -15.33
N PHE A 419 -43.76 -12.41 -15.99
CA PHE A 419 -42.91 -11.23 -16.19
C PHE A 419 -42.78 -10.39 -14.90
N TRP A 420 -43.81 -10.34 -14.06
CA TRP A 420 -43.67 -9.76 -12.71
C TRP A 420 -42.64 -10.51 -11.86
N PHE A 421 -42.62 -11.85 -11.94
CA PHE A 421 -41.58 -12.65 -11.29
C PHE A 421 -40.18 -12.32 -11.84
N MET A 422 -40.04 -12.11 -13.15
CA MET A 422 -38.76 -11.73 -13.77
C MET A 422 -38.27 -10.37 -13.28
N VAL A 423 -39.14 -9.35 -13.19
CA VAL A 423 -38.76 -8.02 -12.67
C VAL A 423 -38.31 -8.09 -11.20
N VAL A 424 -39.05 -8.82 -10.36
CA VAL A 424 -38.65 -8.98 -8.95
C VAL A 424 -37.33 -9.74 -8.85
N PHE A 425 -37.17 -10.83 -9.61
CA PHE A 425 -35.94 -11.61 -9.63
C PHE A 425 -34.73 -10.78 -10.10
N GLY A 426 -34.85 -10.03 -11.20
CA GLY A 426 -33.76 -9.22 -11.73
C GLY A 426 -33.34 -8.10 -10.77
N SER A 427 -34.33 -7.50 -10.11
CA SER A 427 -34.09 -6.48 -9.10
C SER A 427 -33.44 -7.03 -7.82
N LEU A 428 -33.79 -8.23 -7.37
CA LEU A 428 -33.14 -8.90 -6.24
C LEU A 428 -31.65 -9.17 -6.53
N LEU A 429 -31.33 -9.67 -7.73
CA LEU A 429 -29.93 -9.89 -8.13
C LEU A 429 -29.13 -8.58 -8.12
N SER A 430 -29.73 -7.49 -8.58
CA SER A 430 -29.11 -6.16 -8.61
C SER A 430 -28.90 -5.55 -7.22
N ILE A 431 -29.79 -5.88 -6.26
CA ILE A 431 -29.67 -5.43 -4.85
C ILE A 431 -28.57 -6.23 -4.12
N ILE A 432 -28.46 -7.53 -4.40
CA ILE A 432 -27.52 -8.42 -3.71
C ILE A 432 -26.08 -8.24 -4.24
N SER A 433 -25.90 -7.90 -5.52
CA SER A 433 -24.60 -7.89 -6.18
C SER A 433 -23.50 -7.06 -5.47
N PRO A 434 -23.74 -5.84 -4.93
CA PRO A 434 -22.66 -5.06 -4.32
C PRO A 434 -22.10 -5.70 -3.04
N PHE A 435 -22.89 -6.53 -2.36
CA PHE A 435 -22.48 -7.20 -1.12
C PHE A 435 -21.57 -8.40 -1.37
N LEU A 436 -21.39 -8.84 -2.61
CA LEU A 436 -20.38 -9.84 -2.98
C LEU A 436 -18.94 -9.33 -2.76
N ARG A 437 -18.76 -8.01 -2.66
CA ARG A 437 -17.47 -7.39 -2.31
C ARG A 437 -17.09 -7.52 -0.83
N LEU A 438 -18.01 -7.98 0.02
CA LEU A 438 -17.73 -8.18 1.44
C LEU A 438 -16.79 -9.38 1.67
N GLY A 439 -15.92 -9.24 2.67
CA GLY A 439 -14.88 -10.20 3.03
C GLY A 439 -13.73 -10.22 2.02
N GLU A 440 -12.93 -11.28 2.10
CA GLU A 440 -11.72 -11.47 1.28
C GLU A 440 -12.00 -11.32 -0.22
N ALA A 441 -11.20 -10.50 -0.89
CA ALA A 441 -11.29 -10.31 -2.35
C ALA A 441 -10.80 -11.56 -3.09
N LYS A 442 -11.63 -12.07 -4.00
CA LYS A 442 -11.31 -13.22 -4.86
C LYS A 442 -11.65 -12.91 -6.29
N ILE A 443 -10.82 -13.39 -7.23
CA ILE A 443 -11.06 -13.22 -8.68
C ILE A 443 -12.47 -13.71 -9.05
N ILE A 444 -12.95 -14.78 -8.42
CA ILE A 444 -14.31 -15.28 -8.62
C ILE A 444 -15.38 -14.25 -8.21
N LYS A 445 -15.20 -13.51 -7.11
CA LYS A 445 -16.12 -12.45 -6.68
C LYS A 445 -16.11 -11.28 -7.68
N CYS A 446 -14.93 -10.93 -8.21
CA CYS A 446 -14.78 -9.92 -9.25
C CYS A 446 -15.52 -10.27 -10.56
N LYS A 447 -15.75 -11.56 -10.83
CA LYS A 447 -16.51 -12.04 -11.99
C LYS A 447 -18.01 -12.17 -11.72
N ILE A 448 -18.40 -12.66 -10.54
CA ILE A 448 -19.81 -12.91 -10.20
C ILE A 448 -20.59 -11.60 -10.05
N GLU A 449 -20.00 -10.57 -9.45
CA GLU A 449 -20.69 -9.29 -9.26
C GLU A 449 -21.20 -8.67 -10.58
N PRO A 450 -20.36 -8.39 -11.59
CA PRO A 450 -20.83 -7.84 -12.86
C PRO A 450 -21.80 -8.79 -13.57
N LEU A 451 -21.61 -10.10 -13.44
CA LEU A 451 -22.52 -11.11 -13.98
C LEU A 451 -23.93 -11.01 -13.37
N LEU A 452 -24.06 -10.89 -12.04
CA LEU A 452 -25.35 -10.73 -11.38
C LEU A 452 -26.05 -9.43 -11.80
N ILE A 453 -25.27 -8.35 -11.97
CA ILE A 453 -25.78 -7.08 -12.48
C ILE A 453 -26.32 -7.26 -13.91
N SER A 454 -25.56 -7.90 -14.80
CA SER A 454 -25.97 -8.15 -16.19
C SER A 454 -27.24 -8.99 -16.29
N ILE A 455 -27.34 -10.06 -15.49
CA ILE A 455 -28.53 -10.93 -15.42
C ILE A 455 -29.72 -10.14 -14.85
N GLY A 456 -29.48 -9.34 -13.82
CA GLY A 456 -30.49 -8.50 -13.18
C GLY A 456 -31.11 -7.50 -14.15
N PHE A 457 -30.27 -6.74 -14.85
CA PHE A 457 -30.70 -5.81 -15.90
C PHE A 457 -31.47 -6.52 -17.02
N PHE A 458 -30.99 -7.68 -17.48
CA PHE A 458 -31.65 -8.41 -18.55
C PHE A 458 -33.11 -8.79 -18.22
N PHE A 459 -33.37 -9.34 -17.03
CA PHE A 459 -34.73 -9.77 -16.67
C PHE A 459 -35.70 -8.60 -16.45
N ASN A 460 -35.21 -7.47 -15.93
CA ASN A 460 -35.99 -6.24 -15.83
C ASN A 460 -36.36 -5.73 -17.22
N TYR A 461 -35.36 -5.57 -18.09
CA TYR A 461 -35.53 -5.05 -19.45
C TYR A 461 -36.37 -5.96 -20.35
N LEU A 462 -36.20 -7.29 -20.26
CA LEU A 462 -36.99 -8.26 -21.03
C LEU A 462 -38.49 -8.11 -20.75
N SER A 463 -38.84 -7.86 -19.50
CA SER A 463 -40.23 -7.64 -19.10
C SER A 463 -40.76 -6.36 -19.77
N TYR A 464 -40.02 -5.26 -19.71
CA TYR A 464 -40.43 -3.99 -20.35
C TYR A 464 -40.54 -4.10 -21.87
N ILE A 465 -39.59 -4.76 -22.53
CA ILE A 465 -39.61 -5.02 -23.98
C ILE A 465 -40.87 -5.81 -24.35
N TYR A 466 -41.21 -6.85 -23.60
CA TYR A 466 -42.43 -7.63 -23.85
C TYR A 466 -43.68 -6.75 -23.78
N MET A 467 -43.78 -5.87 -22.78
CA MET A 467 -44.91 -4.96 -22.63
C MET A 467 -45.10 -4.07 -23.86
N LEU A 468 -44.04 -3.39 -24.28
CA LEU A 468 -44.07 -2.45 -25.40
C LEU A 468 -44.40 -3.17 -26.72
N ILE A 469 -43.91 -4.40 -26.90
CA ILE A 469 -44.26 -5.19 -28.08
C ILE A 469 -45.75 -5.53 -28.12
N ILE A 470 -46.35 -5.97 -27.01
CA ILE A 470 -47.75 -6.39 -26.98
C ILE A 470 -48.71 -5.20 -27.15
N TYR A 471 -48.38 -4.07 -26.54
CA TYR A 471 -49.25 -2.89 -26.52
C TYR A 471 -48.92 -1.85 -27.60
N PHE A 472 -48.08 -2.22 -28.57
CA PHE A 472 -47.69 -1.34 -29.65
C PHE A 472 -48.93 -0.77 -30.39
N PRO A 473 -48.99 0.55 -30.69
CA PRO A 473 -50.21 1.21 -31.20
C PRO A 473 -50.74 0.63 -32.52
N ILE A 474 -49.83 0.07 -33.33
CA ILE A 474 -50.12 -0.49 -34.65
C ILE A 474 -49.94 -2.01 -34.58
N LYS A 475 -51.01 -2.77 -34.85
CA LYS A 475 -50.93 -4.23 -34.98
C LYS A 475 -49.91 -4.58 -36.07
N ASN A 476 -48.78 -5.14 -35.66
CA ASN A 476 -47.71 -5.58 -36.55
C ASN A 476 -47.48 -7.09 -36.38
N LYS A 477 -46.78 -7.69 -37.36
CA LYS A 477 -46.53 -9.14 -37.38
C LYS A 477 -45.73 -9.62 -36.16
N ILE A 478 -44.87 -8.76 -35.59
CA ILE A 478 -44.01 -9.09 -34.45
C ILE A 478 -44.85 -9.16 -33.17
N SER A 479 -45.69 -8.16 -32.91
CA SER A 479 -46.61 -8.14 -31.76
C SER A 479 -47.55 -9.34 -31.75
N GLN A 480 -48.16 -9.66 -32.91
CA GLN A 480 -49.02 -10.84 -33.05
C GLN A 480 -48.25 -12.15 -32.82
N TRP A 481 -47.02 -12.23 -33.32
CA TRP A 481 -46.19 -13.43 -33.14
C TRP A 481 -45.78 -13.61 -31.67
N VAL A 482 -45.37 -12.55 -30.98
CA VAL A 482 -44.98 -12.59 -29.56
C VAL A 482 -46.17 -12.93 -28.66
N GLU A 483 -47.35 -12.39 -28.97
CA GLU A 483 -48.59 -12.70 -28.25
C GLU A 483 -48.96 -14.18 -28.37
N LEU A 484 -48.82 -14.76 -29.57
CA LEU A 484 -49.13 -16.17 -29.84
C LEU A 484 -48.03 -17.14 -29.36
N HIS A 485 -46.76 -16.74 -29.38
CA HIS A 485 -45.60 -17.60 -29.12
C HIS A 485 -44.75 -17.13 -27.94
N LYS A 486 -45.38 -16.64 -26.87
CA LYS A 486 -44.71 -16.08 -25.68
C LYS A 486 -43.57 -16.93 -25.12
N HIS A 487 -43.75 -18.25 -25.01
CA HIS A 487 -42.70 -19.13 -24.47
C HIS A 487 -41.48 -19.22 -25.39
N LEU A 488 -41.71 -19.17 -26.71
CA LEU A 488 -40.64 -19.16 -27.70
C LEU A 488 -39.89 -17.82 -27.69
N PHE A 489 -40.59 -16.70 -27.50
CA PHE A 489 -39.97 -15.38 -27.30
C PHE A 489 -39.04 -15.38 -26.07
N ILE A 490 -39.48 -15.95 -24.95
CA ILE A 490 -38.65 -16.09 -23.74
C ILE A 490 -37.44 -16.98 -24.01
N LEU A 491 -37.61 -18.11 -24.69
CA LEU A 491 -36.52 -19.02 -25.04
C LEU A 491 -35.46 -18.33 -25.91
N LEU A 492 -35.87 -17.59 -26.93
CA LEU A 492 -34.95 -16.82 -27.77
C LEU A 492 -34.23 -15.73 -26.97
N SER A 493 -34.93 -15.09 -26.03
CA SER A 493 -34.35 -14.08 -25.15
C SER A 493 -33.28 -14.68 -24.23
N ILE A 494 -33.47 -15.90 -23.73
CA ILE A 494 -32.46 -16.61 -22.93
C ILE A 494 -31.17 -16.86 -23.73
N VAL A 495 -31.25 -17.08 -25.04
CA VAL A 495 -30.05 -17.18 -25.90
C VAL A 495 -29.27 -15.86 -25.92
N VAL A 496 -29.97 -14.72 -25.98
CA VAL A 496 -29.34 -13.39 -25.88
C VAL A 496 -28.69 -13.20 -24.51
N LEU A 497 -29.34 -13.64 -23.43
CA LEU A 497 -28.75 -13.62 -22.08
C LEU A 497 -27.47 -14.46 -22.01
N ALA A 498 -27.47 -15.67 -22.58
CA ALA A 498 -26.29 -16.53 -22.60
C ALA A 498 -25.10 -15.86 -23.32
N LEU A 499 -25.36 -15.13 -24.42
CA LEU A 499 -24.35 -14.33 -25.10
C LEU A 499 -23.80 -13.20 -24.22
N ILE A 500 -24.67 -12.45 -23.53
CA ILE A 500 -24.25 -11.38 -22.60
C ILE A 500 -23.36 -11.95 -21.48
N ILE A 501 -23.78 -13.08 -20.88
CA ILE A 501 -23.01 -13.79 -19.84
C ILE A 501 -21.65 -14.23 -20.38
N SER A 502 -21.58 -14.71 -21.63
CA SER A 502 -20.32 -15.15 -22.23
C SER A 502 -19.28 -14.03 -22.29
N PHE A 503 -19.71 -12.78 -22.54
CA PHE A 503 -18.81 -11.63 -22.50
C PHE A 503 -18.25 -11.38 -21.10
N ASP A 504 -19.09 -11.45 -20.05
CA ASP A 504 -18.64 -11.24 -18.66
C ASP A 504 -17.65 -12.30 -18.18
N LEU A 505 -17.79 -13.56 -18.64
CA LEU A 505 -16.88 -14.64 -18.26
C LEU A 505 -15.48 -14.51 -18.88
N VAL A 506 -15.40 -13.89 -20.05
CA VAL A 506 -14.18 -13.74 -20.85
C VAL A 506 -13.34 -12.54 -20.38
N ILE A 507 -13.93 -11.55 -19.71
CA ILE A 507 -13.19 -10.41 -19.16
C ILE A 507 -12.19 -10.91 -18.09
N PRO A 508 -10.88 -10.64 -18.25
CA PRO A 508 -9.89 -10.97 -17.25
C PRO A 508 -9.89 -9.90 -16.16
N TYR A 509 -10.18 -10.34 -14.94
CA TYR A 509 -10.13 -9.52 -13.74
C TYR A 509 -8.92 -9.91 -12.90
N ASP A 510 -8.23 -8.90 -12.40
CA ASP A 510 -7.19 -9.01 -11.39
C ASP A 510 -7.60 -8.25 -10.12
N ILE A 511 -6.91 -8.55 -9.03
CA ILE A 511 -7.08 -7.84 -7.75
C ILE A 511 -5.89 -6.90 -7.60
N ASP A 512 -6.21 -5.62 -7.42
CA ASP A 512 -5.24 -4.56 -7.13
C ASP A 512 -5.57 -3.91 -5.77
N GLN A 513 -4.66 -3.08 -5.26
CA GLN A 513 -4.81 -2.38 -3.99
C GLN A 513 -5.02 -0.90 -4.21
N ILE A 514 -6.02 -0.33 -3.53
CA ILE A 514 -6.26 1.11 -3.51
C ILE A 514 -6.05 1.65 -2.11
N ILE A 515 -5.45 2.83 -2.02
CA ILE A 515 -5.33 3.58 -0.75
C ILE A 515 -6.55 4.49 -0.64
N VAL A 516 -7.30 4.36 0.46
CA VAL A 516 -8.46 5.18 0.80
C VAL A 516 -8.06 6.09 1.99
N SER A 517 -8.89 7.09 2.31
CA SER A 517 -8.67 8.04 3.41
C SER A 517 -8.08 7.38 4.67
N ASN A 518 -7.09 8.06 5.27
CA ASN A 518 -6.25 7.58 6.39
C ASN A 518 -5.28 6.45 6.02
N ASN A 519 -4.76 6.43 4.79
CA ASN A 519 -3.72 5.48 4.32
C ASN A 519 -4.10 3.99 4.41
N LYS A 520 -5.39 3.66 4.55
CA LYS A 520 -5.86 2.28 4.60
C LYS A 520 -5.91 1.69 3.18
N LYS A 521 -5.32 0.51 2.99
CA LYS A 521 -5.34 -0.22 1.73
C LYS A 521 -6.56 -1.13 1.66
N TYR A 522 -7.25 -1.15 0.53
CA TYR A 522 -8.36 -2.08 0.25
C TYR A 522 -8.16 -2.77 -1.09
N HIS A 523 -8.67 -3.99 -1.21
CA HIS A 523 -8.70 -4.69 -2.49
C HIS A 523 -9.73 -4.10 -3.45
N LYS A 524 -9.37 -3.99 -4.73
CA LYS A 524 -10.23 -3.56 -5.83
C LYS A 524 -10.08 -4.51 -7.01
N CYS A 525 -11.19 -4.86 -7.65
CA CYS A 525 -11.19 -5.57 -8.92
C CYS A 525 -10.83 -4.62 -10.06
N VAL A 526 -9.81 -4.97 -10.86
CA VAL A 526 -9.35 -4.20 -12.02
C VAL A 526 -9.32 -5.07 -13.27
N ILE A 527 -9.57 -4.45 -14.42
CA ILE A 527 -9.38 -5.09 -15.72
C ILE A 527 -7.99 -4.65 -16.19
N ASN A 528 -7.08 -5.60 -16.36
CA ASN A 528 -5.66 -5.27 -16.58
C ASN A 528 -5.26 -5.23 -18.06
N ASN A 529 -6.12 -5.69 -18.97
CA ASN A 529 -5.79 -5.74 -20.39
C ASN A 529 -6.75 -4.92 -21.27
N GLN A 530 -6.21 -4.45 -22.39
CA GLN A 530 -6.96 -3.65 -23.36
C GLN A 530 -8.13 -4.43 -23.97
N PHE A 531 -7.99 -5.74 -24.12
CA PHE A 531 -9.07 -6.62 -24.60
C PHE A 531 -10.28 -6.61 -23.65
N GLY A 532 -10.06 -6.79 -22.34
CA GLY A 532 -11.11 -6.74 -21.33
C GLY A 532 -11.78 -5.39 -21.27
N HIS A 533 -11.02 -4.30 -21.36
CA HIS A 533 -11.59 -2.95 -21.45
C HIS A 533 -12.47 -2.79 -22.70
N THR A 534 -12.03 -3.30 -23.84
CA THR A 534 -12.79 -3.24 -25.10
C THR A 534 -14.12 -3.97 -24.98
N ILE A 535 -14.13 -5.18 -24.40
CA ILE A 535 -15.36 -5.94 -24.14
C ILE A 535 -16.27 -5.19 -23.16
N ASP A 536 -15.72 -4.66 -22.06
CA ASP A 536 -16.50 -3.91 -21.08
C ASP A 536 -17.14 -2.65 -21.69
N TYR A 537 -16.42 -1.93 -22.56
CA TYR A 537 -16.97 -0.79 -23.30
C TYR A 537 -18.06 -1.20 -24.30
N LEU A 538 -17.84 -2.27 -25.07
CA LEU A 538 -18.84 -2.80 -26.01
C LEU A 538 -20.12 -3.21 -25.28
N LYS A 539 -19.99 -3.89 -24.13
CA LYS A 539 -21.11 -4.26 -23.26
C LYS A 539 -21.87 -3.03 -22.78
N LYS A 540 -21.17 -2.02 -22.25
CA LYS A 540 -21.80 -0.76 -21.80
C LYS A 540 -22.51 -0.04 -22.94
N ALA A 541 -21.91 0.02 -24.12
CA ALA A 541 -22.52 0.60 -25.32
C ALA A 541 -23.80 -0.16 -25.73
N PHE A 542 -23.77 -1.49 -25.69
CA PHE A 542 -24.94 -2.32 -25.95
C PHE A 542 -26.10 -2.02 -24.99
N TYR A 543 -25.84 -1.91 -23.69
CA TYR A 543 -26.86 -1.53 -22.71
C TYR A 543 -27.41 -0.12 -22.97
N ILE A 544 -26.55 0.86 -23.25
CA ILE A 544 -26.97 2.23 -23.59
C ILE A 544 -27.87 2.24 -24.83
N ILE A 545 -27.54 1.48 -25.86
CA ILE A 545 -28.36 1.37 -27.08
C ILE A 545 -29.73 0.78 -26.77
N ILE A 546 -29.79 -0.32 -25.99
CA ILE A 546 -31.07 -0.92 -25.56
C ILE A 546 -31.91 0.09 -24.79
N THR A 547 -31.31 0.81 -23.85
CA THR A 547 -31.96 1.86 -23.08
C THR A 547 -32.51 2.96 -23.99
N ILE A 548 -31.75 3.44 -24.98
CA ILE A 548 -32.23 4.44 -25.94
C ILE A 548 -33.42 3.92 -26.75
N ILE A 549 -33.33 2.68 -27.27
CA ILE A 549 -34.41 2.05 -28.04
C ILE A 549 -35.69 1.95 -27.20
N LEU A 550 -35.56 1.53 -25.94
CA LEU A 550 -36.67 1.47 -25.01
C LEU A 550 -37.29 2.83 -24.73
N ASN A 551 -36.49 3.86 -24.49
CA ASN A 551 -37.01 5.21 -24.27
C ASN A 551 -37.77 5.73 -25.49
N VAL A 552 -37.29 5.46 -26.71
CA VAL A 552 -38.00 5.81 -27.95
C VAL A 552 -39.32 5.03 -28.05
N ALA A 553 -39.32 3.74 -27.75
CA ALA A 553 -40.53 2.92 -27.76
C ALA A 553 -41.57 3.41 -26.72
N ILE A 554 -41.13 3.71 -25.49
CA ILE A 554 -42.01 4.26 -24.45
C ILE A 554 -42.56 5.63 -24.88
N PHE A 555 -41.75 6.48 -25.52
CA PHE A 555 -42.20 7.77 -26.05
C PHE A 555 -43.29 7.62 -27.12
N ILE A 556 -43.15 6.65 -28.03
CA ILE A 556 -44.18 6.35 -29.05
C ILE A 556 -45.50 5.92 -28.39
N GLU A 557 -45.43 5.20 -27.28
CA GLU A 557 -46.57 4.66 -26.55
C GLU A 557 -47.15 5.61 -25.48
N TRP A 558 -46.54 6.78 -25.31
CA TRP A 558 -46.82 7.74 -24.22
C TRP A 558 -48.29 8.18 -24.10
N ASN A 559 -49.02 8.22 -25.22
CA ASN A 559 -50.40 8.72 -25.28
C ASN A 559 -51.47 7.62 -25.26
N ILE A 560 -51.10 6.34 -25.12
CA ILE A 560 -52.09 5.26 -25.02
C ILE A 560 -52.76 5.32 -23.64
N LYS A 561 -54.08 5.59 -23.59
CA LYS A 561 -54.83 5.78 -22.33
C LYS A 561 -54.71 4.59 -21.37
N GLU A 562 -54.57 3.38 -21.92
CA GLU A 562 -54.48 2.12 -21.18
C GLU A 562 -53.11 1.88 -20.54
N LEU A 563 -52.05 2.60 -20.96
CA LEU A 563 -50.67 2.47 -20.43
C LEU A 563 -50.08 3.78 -19.90
N ASN A 564 -50.83 4.87 -19.86
CA ASN A 564 -50.32 6.22 -19.57
C ASN A 564 -49.71 6.35 -18.16
N LYS A 565 -50.14 5.55 -17.17
CA LYS A 565 -49.54 5.58 -15.83
C LYS A 565 -48.23 4.82 -15.77
N GLU A 566 -48.16 3.71 -16.50
CA GLU A 566 -47.07 2.74 -16.51
C GLU A 566 -45.91 3.21 -17.40
N THR A 567 -46.19 3.79 -18.57
CA THR A 567 -45.17 4.42 -19.44
C THR A 567 -44.47 5.60 -18.75
N ARG A 568 -45.19 6.37 -17.93
CA ARG A 568 -44.61 7.45 -17.10
C ARG A 568 -43.70 6.92 -15.99
N LEU A 569 -44.05 5.77 -15.40
CA LEU A 569 -43.22 5.11 -14.39
C LEU A 569 -41.94 4.54 -15.00
N LEU A 570 -42.05 3.90 -16.16
CA LEU A 570 -40.90 3.36 -16.89
C LEU A 570 -39.95 4.48 -17.34
N ILE A 571 -40.46 5.62 -17.80
CA ILE A 571 -39.60 6.77 -18.14
C ILE A 571 -38.90 7.35 -16.91
N TYR A 572 -39.55 7.37 -15.74
CA TYR A 572 -38.89 7.78 -14.50
C TYR A 572 -37.77 6.80 -14.13
N GLU A 573 -38.03 5.49 -14.15
CA GLU A 573 -37.00 4.46 -13.89
C GLU A 573 -35.84 4.49 -14.89
N GLU A 574 -36.14 4.63 -16.19
CA GLU A 574 -35.13 4.74 -17.24
C GLU A 574 -34.31 6.04 -17.13
N SER A 575 -34.92 7.16 -16.71
CA SER A 575 -34.19 8.41 -16.48
C SER A 575 -33.20 8.31 -15.31
N GLU A 576 -33.51 7.56 -14.25
CA GLU A 576 -32.56 7.25 -13.18
C GLU A 576 -31.49 6.24 -13.62
N ASN A 577 -31.83 5.23 -14.41
CA ASN A 577 -30.86 4.27 -14.97
C ASN A 577 -29.84 4.94 -15.90
N ILE A 578 -30.28 5.90 -16.73
CA ILE A 578 -29.39 6.72 -17.57
C ILE A 578 -28.49 7.60 -16.71
N ASN A 579 -29.04 8.28 -15.69
CA ASN A 579 -28.24 9.07 -14.74
C ASN A 579 -27.20 8.21 -14.02
N LYS A 580 -27.54 6.96 -13.67
CA LYS A 580 -26.64 5.98 -13.05
C LYS A 580 -25.52 5.57 -14.01
N LEU A 581 -25.83 5.26 -15.28
CA LEU A 581 -24.85 4.92 -16.32
C LEU A 581 -23.92 6.10 -16.64
N LEU A 582 -24.44 7.32 -16.69
CA LEU A 582 -23.67 8.55 -16.92
C LEU A 582 -22.79 8.93 -15.72
N LYS A 583 -23.28 8.72 -14.49
CA LYS A 583 -22.50 8.91 -13.25
C LYS A 583 -21.36 7.88 -13.15
N ILE A 584 -21.63 6.62 -13.51
CA ILE A 584 -20.60 5.57 -13.64
C ILE A 584 -19.54 5.96 -14.70
N GLN A 585 -19.92 6.61 -15.81
CA GLN A 585 -18.94 7.13 -16.78
C GLN A 585 -18.13 8.34 -16.26
N ARG A 586 -18.72 9.18 -15.40
CA ARG A 586 -18.06 10.33 -14.77
C ARG A 586 -17.08 9.90 -13.68
N ASP A 587 -17.47 8.93 -12.86
CA ASP A 587 -16.66 8.31 -11.79
C ASP A 587 -15.55 7.40 -12.34
N VAL A 588 -15.54 7.12 -13.65
CA VAL A 588 -14.41 6.47 -14.36
C VAL A 588 -13.35 7.48 -14.77
N LYS A 589 -13.67 8.79 -14.82
CA LYS A 589 -12.75 9.87 -15.21
C LYS A 589 -12.12 10.59 -14.02
N GLU A 590 -12.79 10.57 -12.87
CA GLU A 590 -12.27 11.05 -11.59
C GLU A 590 -12.23 9.87 -10.63
N SER A 591 -11.03 9.58 -10.12
CA SER A 591 -10.68 8.57 -9.12
C SER A 591 -11.82 7.97 -8.25
N SER A 592 -11.74 6.64 -8.06
CA SER A 592 -11.94 5.95 -6.77
C SER A 592 -13.14 6.35 -5.91
N TYR A 593 -14.15 5.49 -5.74
CA TYR A 593 -14.98 5.58 -4.53
C TYR A 593 -15.44 4.23 -3.97
N ILE A 594 -14.73 3.81 -2.91
CA ILE A 594 -15.37 3.35 -1.67
C ILE A 594 -15.46 4.60 -0.79
N ASN A 595 -16.36 5.53 -1.13
CA ASN A 595 -16.95 6.36 -0.08
C ASN A 595 -18.17 5.61 0.41
N SER A 596 -18.40 5.59 1.72
CA SER A 596 -19.67 5.15 2.30
C SER A 596 -20.89 5.83 1.65
N ASN A 597 -20.70 7.00 1.03
CA ASN A 597 -21.69 7.71 0.21
C ASN A 597 -22.04 7.07 -1.15
N SER A 598 -21.17 6.24 -1.74
CA SER A 598 -21.42 5.56 -3.03
C SER A 598 -22.24 4.28 -2.86
N ILE A 599 -21.95 3.51 -1.80
CA ILE A 599 -22.79 2.37 -1.38
C ILE A 599 -24.11 2.92 -0.87
N SER A 600 -24.12 4.04 -0.12
CA SER A 600 -25.37 4.69 0.29
C SER A 600 -26.15 5.32 -0.86
N SER A 601 -25.52 5.81 -1.93
CA SER A 601 -26.26 6.31 -3.10
C SER A 601 -26.86 5.16 -3.89
N SER A 602 -26.11 4.10 -4.19
CA SER A 602 -26.62 2.95 -4.94
C SER A 602 -27.71 2.19 -4.18
N SER A 603 -27.61 2.08 -2.85
CA SER A 603 -28.60 1.43 -2.00
C SER A 603 -29.76 2.35 -1.62
N LYS A 604 -29.57 3.66 -1.42
CA LYS A 604 -30.68 4.62 -1.26
C LYS A 604 -31.48 4.73 -2.54
N GLU A 605 -30.83 4.74 -3.70
CA GLU A 605 -31.50 4.80 -5.01
C GLU A 605 -32.24 3.49 -5.30
N ASN A 606 -31.62 2.32 -5.09
CA ASN A 606 -32.33 1.03 -5.18
C ASN A 606 -33.48 0.93 -4.14
N SER A 607 -33.30 1.49 -2.93
CA SER A 607 -34.37 1.59 -1.92
C SER A 607 -35.50 2.52 -2.34
N ASN A 608 -35.21 3.61 -3.05
CA ASN A 608 -36.20 4.55 -3.55
C ASN A 608 -37.06 3.93 -4.65
N ILE A 609 -36.44 3.12 -5.52
CA ILE A 609 -37.12 2.36 -6.57
C ILE A 609 -38.03 1.30 -5.92
N SER A 610 -37.50 0.45 -5.04
CA SER A 610 -38.29 -0.55 -4.32
C SER A 610 -39.39 0.07 -3.45
N TYR A 611 -39.10 1.17 -2.74
CA TYR A 611 -40.07 1.92 -1.91
C TYR A 611 -41.19 2.57 -2.73
N LYS A 612 -40.91 3.02 -3.96
CA LYS A 612 -41.93 3.60 -4.86
C LYS A 612 -42.76 2.52 -5.57
N ILE A 613 -42.16 1.40 -5.94
CA ILE A 613 -42.87 0.18 -6.38
C ILE A 613 -43.79 -0.34 -5.26
N LEU A 614 -43.32 -0.28 -4.01
CA LEU A 614 -44.10 -0.54 -2.80
C LEU A 614 -45.24 0.44 -2.58
N ASN A 615 -44.97 1.74 -2.73
CA ASN A 615 -46.00 2.78 -2.59
C ASN A 615 -47.12 2.58 -3.62
N LEU A 616 -46.82 2.06 -4.81
CA LEU A 616 -47.82 1.68 -5.81
C LEU A 616 -48.62 0.43 -5.41
N HIS A 617 -47.95 -0.60 -4.88
CA HIS A 617 -48.62 -1.79 -4.35
C HIS A 617 -49.57 -1.47 -3.17
N PHE A 618 -49.30 -0.41 -2.40
CA PHE A 618 -50.10 -0.07 -1.21
C PHE A 618 -51.06 1.13 -1.39
N LYS A 619 -50.84 2.06 -2.34
CA LYS A 619 -51.75 3.22 -2.57
C LYS A 619 -53.15 2.84 -3.05
N GLU A 620 -53.34 1.63 -3.56
CA GLU A 620 -54.67 1.10 -3.90
C GLU A 620 -55.40 0.43 -2.72
N THR A 621 -54.72 0.26 -1.58
CA THR A 621 -55.33 -0.31 -0.36
C THR A 621 -55.99 0.76 0.53
N PHE A 622 -55.50 2.00 0.49
CA PHE A 622 -55.97 3.10 1.33
C PHE A 622 -56.29 4.35 0.50
N ASN A 623 -57.41 4.33 -0.23
CA ASN A 623 -58.14 5.56 -0.52
C ASN A 623 -59.61 5.28 -0.91
N ARG A 624 -60.43 5.08 0.13
CA ARG A 624 -61.84 5.47 0.15
C ARG A 624 -62.23 5.83 1.58
N ARG A 625 -61.97 7.08 1.99
CA ARG A 625 -62.87 7.90 2.83
C ARG A 625 -62.27 9.29 3.11
N SER A 626 -63.21 10.24 3.11
CA SER A 626 -63.19 11.64 3.59
C SER A 626 -62.26 12.65 2.93
N SER A 627 -62.95 13.50 2.15
CA SER A 627 -62.78 14.94 1.97
C SER A 627 -62.23 15.75 3.14
N SER A 628 -61.57 16.84 2.75
CA SER A 628 -61.57 18.22 3.29
C SER A 628 -60.23 18.73 3.83
N ASP A 629 -59.64 19.59 3.00
CA ASP A 629 -59.05 20.90 3.28
C ASP A 629 -57.91 21.11 4.29
N GLU A 630 -56.94 21.87 3.74
CA GLU A 630 -55.98 22.81 4.33
C GLU A 630 -54.82 22.29 5.20
N GLU A 631 -53.64 22.21 4.59
CA GLU A 631 -52.35 22.32 5.30
C GLU A 631 -51.58 23.57 4.80
N LYS A 632 -51.35 24.50 5.74
CA LYS A 632 -50.36 25.59 5.61
C LYS A 632 -48.95 24.99 5.63
N ALA A 633 -48.16 25.24 4.59
CA ALA A 633 -46.73 24.97 4.61
C ALA A 633 -45.95 26.21 5.07
N ILE A 634 -45.25 26.09 6.20
CA ILE A 634 -44.18 26.99 6.62
C ILE A 634 -42.94 26.65 5.79
N THR A 635 -42.40 27.65 5.09
CA THR A 635 -41.16 27.56 4.31
C THR A 635 -39.97 27.91 5.22
N ILE A 636 -38.99 27.02 5.33
CA ILE A 636 -37.63 27.38 5.79
C ILE A 636 -36.66 26.93 4.70
N SER A 637 -36.12 27.91 3.99
CA SER A 637 -35.06 27.79 2.99
C SER A 637 -33.73 28.22 3.61
N ILE A 638 -32.69 27.38 3.50
CA ILE A 638 -31.29 27.81 3.67
C ILE A 638 -30.54 27.42 2.40
N THR A 639 -30.09 28.44 1.69
CA THR A 639 -29.21 28.36 0.52
C THR A 639 -27.77 28.53 0.99
N ILE A 640 -26.85 27.70 0.52
CA ILE A 640 -25.41 28.01 0.58
C ILE A 640 -24.90 28.03 -0.86
N SER A 641 -24.29 29.15 -1.23
CA SER A 641 -23.61 29.36 -2.51
C SER A 641 -22.12 29.63 -2.29
N LYS A 642 -21.32 28.98 -3.14
CA LYS A 642 -19.86 29.03 -3.32
C LYS A 642 -18.99 28.55 -2.16
#